data_AF-A0A9D8WFP8-F1
#
_entry.id   AF-A0A9D8WFP8-F1
#
_cell.length_a   1.000
_cell.length_b   1.000
_cell.length_c   1.000
_cell.angle_alpha   90.00
_cell.angle_beta   90.00
_cell.angle_gamma   90.00
#
_symmetry.space_group_name_H-M   'P 1'
#
loop_
_entity.id
_entity.type
_entity.pdbx_description
1 polymer ?
#
loop_
_entity_poly.entity_id
_entity_poly.type
_entity_poly.pdbx_seq_one_letter_code
_entity_poly.pdbx_strand_id
1 'polypeptide(L)'
;MFEFGSRRRMAKLWILLRHIRVSFHFDSKFYLSRYRDVAASGMHPLLHYLRYGAKELRDPNAGFSAKFYLENNHDVQSSGMDPFVHFVLWGRSEGRPGVPPRMTQCEVSHKLDTPTIDEFEEQIEAIRSDFDSDFYLSRYSDVAMLNVDPVQHYLEQGAAELRDPSREFSTAYYLESNPDVANSGINPFLHFIVAGRREGRLPQPPGGFRAQHLRKIVPLAETVRRWRSAQKSMEICEAAELREKLFGILGGESRQAVISIGHDDYRAHTGGIQLCIEIEEKAFRDQGVVYLNLHPAQPLPVLAGAAERRRQPVVLTVDGEHLCAARAEAIVEVIGELAAQDVSFSTTVHALHGHTTEFVRDLVSASRSVDALYWLHDYFSICPGYTLLRNDVSFCGAPGVDSQACEVCVYGEARAEHVTRMQELFEEVPFRVVAPSALALDVWRSGSELRHVSEIVSPHCRLEMRKTADDKANPVSNGPVRVAFLGIPAMRKGWNFFEKLVREIQADGKVGNDFEFFYFGNERFGTGEITQIPVEVSGQDIHAMVDAVIAAQIDFVVLWSLWPETFSFTAHEGLAAGAYILTGPDSGNIARLAEGAGRVFESEECLLSFLRSSDALRLAAERREKARTGDLVFGRMSADILHRQYEVS
;
A
#
# COMPACT_ATOMS: atom_id res chain seq x y z
N MET A 1 -6.01 4.82 -50.83
CA MET A 1 -6.88 5.17 -49.69
C MET A 1 -6.09 5.01 -48.40
N PHE A 2 -5.10 5.89 -48.17
CA PHE A 2 -4.27 5.94 -46.96
C PHE A 2 -3.70 7.37 -46.85
N GLU A 3 -4.53 8.35 -46.48
CA GLU A 3 -4.02 9.73 -46.35
C GLU A 3 -4.72 10.62 -45.31
N PHE A 4 -5.52 10.06 -44.41
CA PHE A 4 -6.22 10.86 -43.39
C PHE A 4 -5.57 10.81 -41.98
N GLY A 5 -4.59 9.92 -41.74
CA GLY A 5 -3.99 9.70 -40.42
C GLY A 5 -2.77 10.57 -40.05
N SER A 6 -1.94 10.96 -41.02
CA SER A 6 -0.66 11.66 -40.71
C SER A 6 -0.82 13.17 -40.50
N ARG A 7 -1.78 13.82 -41.19
CA ARG A 7 -2.03 15.27 -41.04
C ARG A 7 -2.54 15.66 -39.65
N ARG A 8 -3.33 14.80 -38.98
CA ARG A 8 -3.84 15.08 -37.62
C ARG A 8 -2.77 14.93 -36.53
N ARG A 9 -1.82 13.98 -36.67
CA ARG A 9 -0.69 13.83 -35.73
C ARG A 9 0.32 14.96 -35.88
N MET A 10 0.65 15.34 -37.12
CA MET A 10 1.51 16.49 -37.39
C MET A 10 0.87 17.82 -36.95
N ALA A 11 -0.44 18.02 -37.16
CA ALA A 11 -1.14 19.20 -36.68
C ALA A 11 -1.14 19.32 -35.14
N LYS A 12 -1.29 18.20 -34.42
CA LYS A 12 -1.20 18.19 -32.94
C LYS A 12 0.22 18.49 -32.44
N LEU A 13 1.24 17.93 -33.10
CA LEU A 13 2.64 18.18 -32.78
C LEU A 13 3.03 19.65 -33.03
N TRP A 14 2.54 20.25 -34.12
CA TRP A 14 2.74 21.66 -34.43
C TRP A 14 2.00 22.61 -33.49
N ILE A 15 0.77 22.26 -33.10
CA ILE A 15 0.03 22.99 -32.06
C ILE A 15 0.82 22.95 -30.75
N LEU A 16 1.30 21.77 -30.35
CA LEU A 16 2.07 21.61 -29.11
C LEU A 16 3.39 22.40 -29.13
N LEU A 17 4.17 22.30 -30.21
CA LEU A 17 5.40 23.09 -30.42
C LEU A 17 5.14 24.59 -30.41
N ARG A 18 4.02 25.05 -31.01
CA ARG A 18 3.59 26.45 -30.95
C ARG A 18 3.29 26.90 -29.52
N HIS A 19 2.56 26.10 -28.74
CA HIS A 19 2.21 26.47 -27.37
C HIS A 19 3.46 26.59 -26.49
N ILE A 20 4.38 25.63 -26.61
CA ILE A 20 5.64 25.57 -25.84
C ILE A 20 6.58 26.73 -26.19
N ARG A 21 6.75 27.05 -27.48
CA ARG A 21 7.69 28.11 -27.89
C ARG A 21 7.16 29.51 -27.58
N VAL A 22 5.85 29.71 -27.71
CA VAL A 22 5.24 30.98 -27.36
C VAL A 22 5.25 31.17 -25.85
N SER A 23 4.92 30.16 -25.05
CA SER A 23 4.87 30.29 -23.58
C SER A 23 6.21 30.73 -22.99
N PHE A 24 7.32 30.26 -23.56
CA PHE A 24 8.66 30.57 -23.07
C PHE A 24 9.16 31.99 -23.38
N HIS A 25 8.64 32.63 -24.45
CA HIS A 25 9.10 33.95 -24.88
C HIS A 25 8.02 35.04 -24.80
N PHE A 26 6.85 34.72 -24.24
CA PHE A 26 5.73 35.63 -24.09
C PHE A 26 5.85 36.42 -22.79
N ASP A 27 5.78 37.75 -22.88
CA ASP A 27 5.83 38.63 -21.71
C ASP A 27 4.41 39.07 -21.32
N SER A 28 3.86 38.40 -20.31
CA SER A 28 2.52 38.68 -19.79
C SER A 28 2.35 40.11 -19.26
N LYS A 29 3.39 40.71 -18.67
CA LYS A 29 3.33 42.07 -18.11
C LYS A 29 3.34 43.11 -19.23
N PHE A 30 4.21 42.94 -20.22
CA PHE A 30 4.19 43.75 -21.44
C PHE A 30 2.84 43.64 -22.15
N TYR A 31 2.36 42.42 -22.35
CA TYR A 31 1.16 42.18 -23.14
C TYR A 31 -0.08 42.84 -22.53
N LEU A 32 -0.28 42.74 -21.21
CA LEU A 32 -1.40 43.37 -20.52
C LEU A 32 -1.27 44.89 -20.42
N SER A 33 -0.05 45.42 -20.26
CA SER A 33 0.18 46.87 -20.25
C SER A 33 -0.04 47.51 -21.63
N ARG A 34 0.31 46.78 -22.70
CA ARG A 34 0.13 47.17 -24.10
C ARG A 34 -1.34 47.06 -24.55
N TYR A 35 -2.03 46.01 -24.12
CA TYR A 35 -3.37 45.65 -24.58
C TYR A 35 -4.39 45.71 -23.43
N ARG A 36 -4.88 46.93 -23.15
CA ARG A 36 -5.83 47.18 -22.05
C ARG A 36 -7.16 46.46 -22.20
N ASP A 37 -7.57 46.19 -23.43
CA ASP A 37 -8.76 45.39 -23.75
C ASP A 37 -8.62 43.94 -23.28
N VAL A 38 -7.42 43.36 -23.40
CA VAL A 38 -7.10 42.02 -22.87
C VAL A 38 -7.07 42.06 -21.34
N ALA A 39 -6.47 43.09 -20.74
CA ALA A 39 -6.46 43.26 -19.29
C ALA A 39 -7.88 43.40 -18.71
N ALA A 40 -8.77 44.15 -19.36
CA ALA A 40 -10.16 44.31 -18.95
C ALA A 40 -10.99 43.03 -19.12
N SER A 41 -10.60 42.14 -20.04
CA SER A 41 -11.31 40.88 -20.30
C SER A 41 -11.15 39.82 -19.20
N GLY A 42 -10.13 39.95 -18.34
CA GLY A 42 -9.78 38.95 -17.33
C GLY A 42 -9.22 37.63 -17.88
N MET A 43 -9.06 37.50 -19.21
CA MET A 43 -8.48 36.30 -19.83
C MET A 43 -6.97 36.23 -19.60
N HIS A 44 -6.45 35.03 -19.32
CA HIS A 44 -5.00 34.80 -19.18
C HIS A 44 -4.25 35.26 -20.46
N PRO A 45 -3.23 36.13 -20.36
CA PRO A 45 -2.69 36.85 -21.52
C PRO A 45 -2.02 35.93 -22.56
N LEU A 46 -1.30 34.89 -22.11
CA LEU A 46 -0.73 33.88 -23.01
C LEU A 46 -1.81 33.10 -23.75
N LEU A 47 -2.91 32.77 -23.06
CA LEU A 47 -4.03 32.04 -23.66
C LEU A 47 -4.77 32.91 -24.68
N HIS A 48 -4.94 34.20 -24.37
CA HIS A 48 -5.47 35.18 -25.31
C HIS A 48 -4.58 35.26 -26.55
N TYR A 49 -3.26 35.35 -26.39
CA TYR A 49 -2.34 35.43 -27.52
C TYR A 49 -2.38 34.19 -28.43
N LEU A 50 -2.37 32.99 -27.83
CA LEU A 50 -2.41 31.72 -28.56
C LEU A 50 -3.72 31.54 -29.33
N ARG A 51 -4.84 32.03 -28.79
CA ARG A 51 -6.17 31.91 -29.41
C ARG A 51 -6.48 33.01 -30.42
N TYR A 52 -6.08 34.25 -30.12
CA TYR A 52 -6.49 35.45 -30.86
C TYR A 52 -5.30 36.35 -31.22
N GLY A 53 -4.42 36.65 -30.27
CA GLY A 53 -3.39 37.68 -30.43
C GLY A 53 -2.45 37.50 -31.63
N ALA A 54 -2.03 36.26 -31.93
CA ALA A 54 -1.21 36.00 -33.11
C ALA A 54 -1.91 36.34 -34.44
N LYS A 55 -3.22 36.07 -34.54
CA LYS A 55 -4.03 36.40 -35.72
C LYS A 55 -4.35 37.89 -35.79
N GLU A 56 -4.44 38.54 -34.65
CA GLU A 56 -4.63 39.98 -34.51
C GLU A 56 -3.33 40.78 -34.69
N LEU A 57 -2.21 40.10 -35.01
CA LEU A 57 -0.88 40.70 -35.15
C LEU A 57 -0.45 41.49 -33.92
N ARG A 58 -0.82 41.00 -32.73
CA ARG A 58 -0.37 41.56 -31.47
C ARG A 58 1.07 41.15 -31.18
N ASP A 59 1.76 42.02 -30.46
CA ASP A 59 3.17 41.87 -30.10
C ASP A 59 3.24 41.13 -28.76
N PRO A 60 3.85 39.93 -28.70
CA PRO A 60 3.90 39.09 -27.50
C PRO A 60 4.93 39.58 -26.47
N ASN A 61 5.87 40.43 -26.87
CA ASN A 61 6.86 41.08 -26.02
C ASN A 61 7.39 42.35 -26.70
N ALA A 62 8.17 43.15 -25.97
CA ALA A 62 8.73 44.40 -26.48
C ALA A 62 9.81 44.21 -27.58
N GLY A 63 10.41 43.03 -27.68
CA GLY A 63 11.50 42.70 -28.61
C GLY A 63 11.05 42.08 -29.92
N PHE A 64 9.74 42.03 -30.19
CA PHE A 64 9.20 41.47 -31.42
C PHE A 64 7.93 42.19 -31.85
N SER A 65 7.87 42.60 -33.12
CA SER A 65 6.64 43.15 -33.72
C SER A 65 6.12 42.24 -34.83
N ALA A 66 4.92 41.68 -34.62
CA ALA A 66 4.32 40.74 -35.57
C ALA A 66 4.06 41.40 -36.93
N LYS A 67 3.60 42.66 -36.91
CA LYS A 67 3.35 43.44 -38.12
C LYS A 67 4.64 43.70 -38.91
N PHE A 68 5.67 44.22 -38.25
CA PHE A 68 6.96 44.48 -38.88
C PHE A 68 7.59 43.20 -39.45
N TYR A 69 7.51 42.10 -38.70
CA TYR A 69 8.11 40.85 -39.11
C TYR A 69 7.46 40.28 -40.37
N LEU A 70 6.13 40.36 -40.51
CA LEU A 70 5.44 39.92 -41.73
C LEU A 70 5.68 40.85 -42.92
N GLU A 71 5.76 42.16 -42.70
CA GLU A 71 6.04 43.15 -43.77
C GLU A 71 7.41 42.94 -44.42
N ASN A 72 8.40 42.42 -43.68
CA ASN A 72 9.75 42.19 -44.18
C ASN A 72 10.04 40.73 -44.57
N ASN A 73 9.11 39.81 -44.31
CA ASN A 73 9.28 38.38 -44.55
C ASN A 73 8.04 37.82 -45.27
N HIS A 74 7.92 38.12 -46.55
CA HIS A 74 6.77 37.74 -47.38
C HIS A 74 6.57 36.23 -47.52
N ASP A 75 7.64 35.44 -47.39
CA ASP A 75 7.61 33.98 -47.33
C ASP A 75 6.84 33.47 -46.10
N VAL A 76 7.08 34.09 -44.94
CA VAL A 76 6.37 33.80 -43.69
C VAL A 76 4.91 34.22 -43.80
N GLN A 77 4.65 35.39 -44.37
CA GLN A 77 3.29 35.89 -44.62
C GLN A 77 2.49 34.94 -45.53
N SER A 78 3.11 34.44 -46.60
CA SER A 78 2.47 33.51 -47.54
C SER A 78 2.23 32.12 -46.94
N SER A 79 3.03 31.72 -45.95
CA SER A 79 2.89 30.43 -45.25
C SER A 79 1.69 30.37 -44.30
N GLY A 80 1.16 31.52 -43.88
CA GLY A 80 0.12 31.61 -42.85
C GLY A 80 0.56 31.17 -41.45
N MET A 81 1.86 30.99 -41.22
CA MET A 81 2.43 30.62 -39.92
C MET A 81 2.37 31.80 -38.94
N ASP A 82 2.28 31.47 -37.65
CA ASP A 82 2.40 32.45 -36.57
C ASP A 82 3.77 33.15 -36.65
N PRO A 83 3.83 34.48 -36.84
CA PRO A 83 5.06 35.18 -37.11
C PRO A 83 6.04 35.11 -35.94
N PHE A 84 5.54 35.04 -34.70
CA PHE A 84 6.39 34.96 -33.52
C PHE A 84 7.01 33.58 -33.36
N VAL A 85 6.24 32.53 -33.65
CA VAL A 85 6.76 31.15 -33.68
C VAL A 85 7.86 31.01 -34.74
N HIS A 86 7.63 31.55 -35.94
CA HIS A 86 8.63 31.52 -37.00
C HIS A 86 9.91 32.27 -36.60
N PHE A 87 9.77 33.44 -35.98
CA PHE A 87 10.91 34.23 -35.51
C PHE A 87 11.75 33.50 -34.45
N VAL A 88 11.09 32.87 -33.47
CA VAL A 88 11.75 32.11 -32.40
C VAL A 88 12.47 30.88 -32.96
N LEU A 89 11.85 30.15 -33.89
CA LEU A 89 12.39 28.89 -34.38
C LEU A 89 13.49 29.06 -35.44
N TRP A 90 13.36 30.04 -36.33
CA TRP A 90 14.28 30.21 -37.45
C TRP A 90 14.74 31.65 -37.64
N GLY A 91 13.82 32.61 -37.53
CA GLY A 91 14.08 34.01 -37.86
C GLY A 91 15.31 34.62 -37.20
N ARG A 92 15.51 34.35 -35.91
CA ARG A 92 16.70 34.81 -35.17
C ARG A 92 18.00 34.24 -35.75
N SER A 93 18.04 32.94 -36.01
CA SER A 93 19.21 32.27 -36.57
C SER A 93 19.48 32.63 -38.04
N GLU A 94 18.43 33.00 -38.77
CA GLU A 94 18.50 33.49 -40.15
C GLU A 94 18.86 34.99 -40.24
N GLY A 95 19.06 35.66 -39.11
CA GLY A 95 19.39 37.08 -39.06
C GLY A 95 18.24 38.02 -39.45
N ARG A 96 16.99 37.55 -39.42
CA ARG A 96 15.80 38.36 -39.72
C ARG A 96 15.45 39.22 -38.50
N PRO A 97 15.43 40.56 -38.60
CA PRO A 97 15.14 41.42 -37.46
C PRO A 97 13.69 41.26 -36.99
N GLY A 98 13.48 41.17 -35.68
CA GLY A 98 12.14 41.07 -35.06
C GLY A 98 11.44 42.42 -34.87
N VAL A 99 12.18 43.54 -34.96
CA VAL A 99 11.70 44.91 -34.76
C VAL A 99 12.37 45.89 -35.74
N PRO A 100 11.78 47.05 -36.05
CA PRO A 100 12.37 48.05 -36.94
C PRO A 100 13.72 48.60 -36.43
N PRO A 101 14.69 48.89 -37.32
CA PRO A 101 16.03 49.38 -36.96
C PRO A 101 16.05 50.79 -36.32
N ARG A 102 14.91 51.49 -36.21
CA ARG A 102 14.76 52.74 -35.46
C ARG A 102 14.24 52.57 -34.03
N MET A 103 13.82 51.36 -33.63
CA MET A 103 13.38 51.06 -32.26
C MET A 103 14.52 50.51 -31.37
N THR A 104 15.74 50.42 -31.88
CA THR A 104 16.95 50.00 -31.13
C THR A 104 17.57 51.10 -30.27
N GLN A 105 16.99 52.31 -30.25
CA GLN A 105 17.41 53.42 -29.40
C GLN A 105 16.23 54.02 -28.62
N CYS A 106 15.66 53.24 -27.70
CA CYS A 106 15.04 53.77 -26.50
C CYS A 106 15.05 52.66 -25.45
N GLU A 107 15.47 53.01 -24.24
CA GLU A 107 15.81 52.14 -23.12
C GLU A 107 14.79 51.01 -22.90
N VAL A 108 15.19 49.77 -23.17
CA VAL A 108 14.57 48.57 -22.61
C VAL A 108 15.61 47.90 -21.72
N SER A 109 15.91 48.54 -20.59
CA SER A 109 16.54 47.88 -19.45
C SER A 109 15.46 47.19 -18.61
N HIS A 110 14.80 46.20 -19.20
CA HIS A 110 14.26 45.08 -18.45
C HIS A 110 14.69 43.84 -19.20
N LYS A 111 15.82 43.28 -18.74
CA LYS A 111 16.18 41.90 -19.05
C LYS A 111 14.95 41.04 -18.75
N LEU A 112 14.32 40.51 -19.80
CA LEU A 112 13.49 39.33 -19.66
C LEU A 112 14.50 38.18 -19.54
N ASP A 113 14.80 37.82 -18.29
CA ASP A 113 15.69 36.70 -17.95
C ASP A 113 15.07 35.41 -18.48
N THR A 114 15.37 35.11 -19.73
CA THR A 114 15.35 33.75 -20.23
C THR A 114 16.65 33.16 -19.70
N PRO A 115 16.61 32.06 -18.92
CA PRO A 115 17.83 31.40 -18.52
C PRO A 115 18.65 31.14 -19.79
N THR A 116 19.85 31.70 -19.85
CA THR A 116 20.90 31.24 -20.76
C THR A 116 21.05 29.73 -20.62
N ILE A 117 21.61 29.02 -21.62
CA ILE A 117 21.84 27.58 -21.50
C ILE A 117 22.59 27.28 -20.18
N ASP A 118 23.50 28.17 -19.78
CA ASP A 118 24.21 28.12 -18.51
C ASP A 118 23.26 28.23 -17.30
N GLU A 119 22.32 29.20 -17.28
CA GLU A 119 21.36 29.38 -16.18
C GLU A 119 20.28 28.26 -16.11
N PHE A 120 19.95 27.59 -17.21
CA PHE A 120 19.02 26.45 -17.20
C PHE A 120 19.71 25.18 -16.72
N GLU A 121 20.93 24.92 -17.18
CA GLU A 121 21.78 23.83 -16.68
C GLU A 121 22.12 24.03 -15.20
N GLU A 122 22.34 25.27 -14.75
CA GLU A 122 22.50 25.60 -13.32
C GLU A 122 21.25 25.25 -12.50
N GLN A 123 20.04 25.46 -13.03
CA GLN A 123 18.81 25.07 -12.35
C GLN A 123 18.64 23.56 -12.30
N ILE A 124 18.96 22.87 -13.39
CA ILE A 124 18.99 21.41 -13.43
C ILE A 124 19.93 20.89 -12.35
N GLU A 125 21.18 21.37 -12.33
CA GLU A 125 22.19 20.94 -11.37
C GLU A 125 21.77 21.26 -9.92
N ALA A 126 21.17 22.43 -9.70
CA ALA A 126 20.71 22.84 -8.38
C ALA A 126 19.64 21.92 -7.78
N ILE A 127 18.79 21.28 -8.60
CA ILE A 127 17.75 20.38 -8.10
C ILE A 127 18.08 18.90 -8.28
N ARG A 128 19.08 18.56 -9.13
CA ARG A 128 19.38 17.18 -9.54
C ARG A 128 19.68 16.26 -8.36
N SER A 129 20.37 16.76 -7.33
CA SER A 129 20.70 15.99 -6.12
C SER A 129 19.48 15.59 -5.29
N ASP A 130 18.44 16.42 -5.28
CA ASP A 130 17.25 16.24 -4.45
C ASP A 130 16.06 15.69 -5.25
N PHE A 131 16.20 15.57 -6.57
CA PHE A 131 15.17 15.05 -7.47
C PHE A 131 15.16 13.52 -7.49
N ASP A 132 14.02 12.91 -7.16
CA ASP A 132 13.88 11.44 -7.17
C ASP A 132 13.41 10.98 -8.56
N SER A 133 14.38 10.71 -9.44
CA SER A 133 14.13 10.33 -10.84
C SER A 133 13.35 9.01 -10.95
N ASP A 134 13.65 8.03 -10.10
CA ASP A 134 12.98 6.73 -10.10
C ASP A 134 11.52 6.85 -9.65
N PHE A 135 11.26 7.63 -8.61
CA PHE A 135 9.91 8.01 -8.21
C PHE A 135 9.18 8.74 -9.33
N TYR A 136 9.81 9.74 -9.95
CA TYR A 136 9.17 10.55 -10.97
C TYR A 136 8.75 9.71 -12.17
N LEU A 137 9.64 8.85 -12.68
CA LEU A 137 9.37 8.00 -13.85
C LEU A 137 8.39 6.87 -13.53
N SER A 138 8.44 6.29 -12.33
CA SER A 138 7.48 5.27 -11.90
C SER A 138 6.08 5.84 -11.67
N ARG A 139 5.99 7.08 -11.19
CA ARG A 139 4.72 7.78 -10.96
C ARG A 139 4.11 8.33 -12.25
N TYR A 140 4.95 8.83 -13.16
CA TYR A 140 4.56 9.53 -14.37
C TYR A 140 4.96 8.75 -15.63
N SER A 141 4.21 7.69 -15.91
CA SER A 141 4.48 6.78 -17.04
C SER A 141 4.52 7.46 -18.41
N ASP A 142 3.81 8.58 -18.58
CA ASP A 142 3.86 9.39 -19.80
C ASP A 142 5.22 10.02 -20.03
N VAL A 143 5.92 10.43 -18.96
CA VAL A 143 7.30 10.94 -19.03
C VAL A 143 8.27 9.81 -19.33
N ALA A 144 8.08 8.65 -18.70
CA ALA A 144 8.89 7.46 -18.97
C ALA A 144 8.82 7.04 -20.45
N MET A 145 7.65 7.15 -21.08
CA MET A 145 7.47 6.86 -22.51
C MET A 145 8.13 7.87 -23.45
N LEU A 146 8.32 9.13 -22.99
CA LEU A 146 8.94 10.18 -23.79
C LEU A 146 10.47 10.09 -23.82
N ASN A 147 11.07 9.31 -22.92
CA ASN A 147 12.52 9.11 -22.82
C ASN A 147 13.31 10.44 -22.76
N VAL A 148 12.77 11.40 -22.00
CA VAL A 148 13.38 12.71 -21.70
C VAL A 148 14.00 12.71 -20.30
N ASP A 149 14.97 13.59 -20.03
CA ASP A 149 15.50 13.76 -18.66
C ASP A 149 14.35 14.21 -17.74
N PRO A 150 14.04 13.46 -16.65
CA PRO A 150 12.92 13.78 -15.77
C PRO A 150 13.11 15.09 -15.00
N VAL A 151 14.36 15.50 -14.71
CA VAL A 151 14.68 16.78 -14.06
C VAL A 151 14.35 17.93 -15.01
N GLN A 152 14.78 17.81 -16.27
CA GLN A 152 14.46 18.77 -17.32
C GLN A 152 12.94 18.86 -17.54
N HIS A 153 12.26 17.72 -17.66
CA HIS A 153 10.80 17.68 -17.81
C HIS A 153 10.09 18.39 -16.66
N TYR A 154 10.54 18.18 -15.43
CA TYR A 154 9.94 18.82 -14.27
C TYR A 154 10.08 20.34 -14.29
N LEU A 155 11.27 20.85 -14.60
CA LEU A 155 11.54 22.29 -14.68
C LEU A 155 10.70 22.95 -15.78
N GLU A 156 10.58 22.31 -16.94
CA GLU A 156 9.87 22.86 -18.09
C GLU A 156 8.34 22.77 -17.97
N GLN A 157 7.84 21.66 -17.41
CA GLN A 157 6.41 21.28 -17.50
C GLN A 157 5.86 20.73 -16.18
N GLY A 158 6.60 19.82 -15.54
CA GLY A 158 6.09 19.08 -14.39
C GLY A 158 5.62 19.96 -13.22
N ALA A 159 6.34 21.04 -12.91
CA ALA A 159 5.93 21.96 -11.87
C ALA A 159 4.60 22.69 -12.18
N ALA A 160 4.40 23.11 -13.43
CA ALA A 160 3.15 23.76 -13.86
C ALA A 160 1.95 22.79 -13.85
N GLU A 161 2.23 21.51 -14.04
CA GLU A 161 1.25 20.42 -13.95
C GLU A 161 1.04 19.91 -12.52
N LEU A 162 1.62 20.57 -11.52
CA LEU A 162 1.59 20.17 -10.12
C LEU A 162 2.10 18.74 -9.86
N ARG A 163 3.02 18.26 -10.71
CA ARG A 163 3.69 16.98 -10.48
C ARG A 163 4.66 17.10 -9.31
N ASP A 164 4.87 16.02 -8.59
CA ASP A 164 5.78 15.98 -7.45
C ASP A 164 7.16 15.53 -7.93
N PRO A 165 8.24 16.31 -7.73
CA PRO A 165 9.60 15.99 -8.18
C PRO A 165 10.30 14.92 -7.33
N SER A 166 9.82 14.71 -6.11
CA SER A 166 10.32 13.70 -5.19
C SER A 166 9.23 13.25 -4.21
N ARG A 167 9.52 12.21 -3.42
CA ARG A 167 8.59 11.69 -2.39
C ARG A 167 8.41 12.67 -1.23
N GLU A 168 9.39 13.56 -1.04
CA GLU A 168 9.49 14.48 0.08
C GLU A 168 8.96 15.88 -0.26
N PHE A 169 8.64 16.15 -1.53
CA PHE A 169 8.17 17.45 -1.98
C PHE A 169 6.84 17.34 -2.71
N SER A 170 5.82 18.06 -2.21
CA SER A 170 4.55 18.19 -2.90
C SER A 170 4.45 19.57 -3.55
N THR A 171 4.44 19.60 -4.88
CA THR A 171 4.36 20.85 -5.64
C THR A 171 3.07 21.61 -5.34
N ALA A 172 1.94 20.88 -5.30
CA ALA A 172 0.64 21.47 -4.98
C ALA A 172 0.63 22.09 -3.58
N TYR A 173 1.08 21.33 -2.56
CA TYR A 173 1.12 21.83 -1.19
C TYR A 173 2.06 23.02 -1.03
N TYR A 174 3.24 22.97 -1.66
CA TYR A 174 4.23 24.01 -1.53
C TYR A 174 3.72 25.33 -2.12
N LEU A 175 3.06 25.29 -3.29
CA LEU A 175 2.45 26.48 -3.88
C LEU A 175 1.25 26.99 -3.07
N GLU A 176 0.40 26.10 -2.56
CA GLU A 176 -0.74 26.45 -1.71
C GLU A 176 -0.31 27.13 -0.40
N SER A 177 0.75 26.61 0.22
CA SER A 177 1.27 27.11 1.50
C SER A 177 2.17 28.35 1.36
N ASN A 178 2.66 28.62 0.14
CA ASN A 178 3.58 29.71 -0.15
C ASN A 178 3.06 30.58 -1.31
N PRO A 179 2.03 31.43 -1.08
CA PRO A 179 1.43 32.25 -2.13
C PRO A 179 2.42 33.22 -2.80
N ASP A 180 3.45 33.66 -2.08
CA ASP A 180 4.53 34.49 -2.61
C ASP A 180 5.33 33.77 -3.71
N VAL A 181 5.64 32.49 -3.50
CA VAL A 181 6.30 31.64 -4.51
C VAL A 181 5.36 31.41 -5.69
N ALA A 182 4.09 31.07 -5.42
CA ALA A 182 3.09 30.89 -6.47
C ALA A 182 2.90 32.14 -7.35
N ASN A 183 2.87 33.32 -6.75
CA ASN A 183 2.72 34.60 -7.45
C ASN A 183 4.00 35.02 -8.20
N SER A 184 5.18 34.54 -7.77
CA SER A 184 6.45 34.85 -8.41
C SER A 184 6.67 34.09 -9.73
N GLY A 185 6.01 32.94 -9.91
CA GLY A 185 6.22 32.04 -11.04
C GLY A 185 7.55 31.27 -11.01
N ILE A 186 8.33 31.39 -9.93
CA ILE A 186 9.55 30.60 -9.72
C ILE A 186 9.17 29.12 -9.58
N ASN A 187 9.98 28.22 -10.14
CA ASN A 187 9.78 26.79 -9.96
C ASN A 187 9.80 26.44 -8.44
N PRO A 188 8.74 25.81 -7.91
CA PRO A 188 8.57 25.63 -6.48
C PRO A 188 9.63 24.73 -5.86
N PHE A 189 10.10 23.71 -6.57
CA PHE A 189 11.15 22.83 -6.07
C PHE A 189 12.51 23.52 -6.06
N LEU A 190 12.85 24.24 -7.15
CA LEU A 190 14.05 25.06 -7.19
C LEU A 190 14.07 26.09 -6.05
N HIS A 191 12.95 26.80 -5.85
CA HIS A 191 12.82 27.74 -4.74
C HIS A 191 13.06 27.04 -3.39
N PHE A 192 12.47 25.85 -3.20
CA PHE A 192 12.63 25.12 -1.96
C PHE A 192 14.09 24.73 -1.68
N ILE A 193 14.80 24.20 -2.68
CA ILE A 193 16.20 23.79 -2.54
C ILE A 193 17.10 25.00 -2.25
N VAL A 194 16.94 26.09 -3.01
CA VAL A 194 17.83 27.25 -2.93
C VAL A 194 17.55 28.14 -1.71
N ALA A 195 16.29 28.26 -1.29
CA ALA A 195 15.89 29.20 -0.24
C ALA A 195 14.92 28.59 0.78
N GLY A 196 13.85 27.94 0.32
CA GLY A 196 12.73 27.53 1.15
C GLY A 196 13.11 26.61 2.32
N ARG A 197 14.06 25.69 2.11
CA ARG A 197 14.58 24.80 3.16
C ARG A 197 15.22 25.60 4.31
N ARG A 198 16.03 26.59 3.99
CA ARG A 198 16.68 27.48 4.98
C ARG A 198 15.68 28.41 5.65
N GLU A 199 14.63 28.80 4.94
CA GLU A 199 13.51 29.59 5.47
C GLU A 199 12.56 28.77 6.37
N GLY A 200 12.76 27.46 6.47
CA GLY A 200 11.90 26.58 7.26
C GLY A 200 10.53 26.30 6.62
N ARG A 201 10.38 26.57 5.31
CA ARG A 201 9.17 26.23 4.57
C ARG A 201 9.07 24.71 4.45
N LEU A 202 7.88 24.17 4.72
CA LEU A 202 7.67 22.72 4.64
C LEU A 202 7.54 22.29 3.17
N PRO A 203 8.31 21.27 2.71
CA PRO A 203 8.22 20.79 1.33
C PRO A 203 6.96 19.96 1.06
N GLN A 204 6.36 19.44 2.12
CA GLN A 204 5.18 18.60 2.09
C GLN A 204 4.35 18.85 3.36
N PRO A 205 3.08 18.45 3.38
CA PRO A 205 2.25 18.58 4.56
C PRO A 205 2.89 17.92 5.78
N PRO A 206 2.81 18.54 6.97
CA PRO A 206 3.25 17.90 8.19
C PRO A 206 2.47 16.60 8.45
N GLY A 207 3.11 15.64 9.14
CA GLY A 207 2.51 14.35 9.48
C GLY A 207 2.90 13.18 8.57
N GLY A 208 3.78 13.40 7.58
CA GLY A 208 4.44 12.35 6.80
C GLY A 208 3.48 11.37 6.11
N PHE A 209 3.88 10.10 6.00
CA PHE A 209 3.09 9.07 5.32
C PHE A 209 1.69 8.87 5.93
N ARG A 210 1.52 9.10 7.24
CA ARG A 210 0.21 9.05 7.92
C ARG A 210 -0.73 10.13 7.39
N ALA A 211 -0.28 11.38 7.31
CA ALA A 211 -1.10 12.47 6.76
C ALA A 211 -1.41 12.27 5.27
N GLN A 212 -0.43 11.76 4.50
CA GLN A 212 -0.65 11.41 3.09
C GLN A 212 -1.71 10.31 2.93
N HIS A 213 -1.70 9.31 3.82
CA HIS A 213 -2.71 8.25 3.84
C HIS A 213 -4.11 8.81 4.14
N LEU A 214 -4.24 9.64 5.18
CA LEU A 214 -5.52 10.28 5.55
C LEU A 214 -6.15 11.09 4.42
N ARG A 215 -5.35 11.71 3.54
CA ARG A 215 -5.86 12.46 2.39
C ARG A 215 -6.39 11.58 1.27
N LYS A 216 -5.95 10.32 1.21
CA LYS A 216 -6.30 9.34 0.17
C LYS A 216 -7.34 8.33 0.64
N ILE A 217 -7.59 8.25 1.95
CA ILE A 217 -8.55 7.32 2.53
C ILE A 217 -9.93 7.59 1.93
N VAL A 218 -10.63 6.52 1.58
CA VAL A 218 -11.98 6.59 1.03
C VAL A 218 -12.97 6.03 2.06
N PRO A 219 -14.21 6.55 2.12
CA PRO A 219 -15.23 6.01 3.02
C PRO A 219 -15.40 4.49 2.86
N LEU A 220 -15.61 3.77 3.97
CA LEU A 220 -15.74 2.31 3.94
C LEU A 220 -16.85 1.83 2.99
N ALA A 221 -17.98 2.53 2.95
CA ALA A 221 -19.08 2.22 2.03
C ALA A 221 -18.64 2.28 0.55
N GLU A 222 -17.74 3.19 0.18
CA GLU A 222 -17.16 3.26 -1.17
C GLU A 222 -16.21 2.09 -1.43
N THR A 223 -15.37 1.72 -0.45
CA THR A 223 -14.54 0.51 -0.53
C THR A 223 -15.39 -0.73 -0.78
N VAL A 224 -16.47 -0.92 -0.01
CA VAL A 224 -17.40 -2.04 -0.17
C VAL A 224 -18.05 -2.05 -1.56
N ARG A 225 -18.49 -0.89 -2.07
CA ARG A 225 -19.03 -0.78 -3.44
C ARG A 225 -18.03 -1.24 -4.50
N ARG A 226 -16.76 -0.82 -4.38
CA ARG A 226 -15.70 -1.22 -5.31
C ARG A 226 -15.47 -2.73 -5.31
N TRP A 227 -15.41 -3.34 -4.13
CA TRP A 227 -15.26 -4.80 -4.00
C TRP A 227 -16.41 -5.55 -4.66
N ARG A 228 -17.66 -5.13 -4.41
CA ARG A 228 -18.84 -5.71 -5.08
C ARG A 228 -18.81 -5.55 -6.59
N SER A 229 -18.33 -4.42 -7.10
CA SER A 229 -18.26 -4.18 -8.55
C SER A 229 -17.19 -5.01 -9.26
N ALA A 230 -16.16 -5.49 -8.54
CA ALA A 230 -15.11 -6.33 -9.07
C ALA A 230 -15.49 -7.82 -9.15
N GLN A 231 -16.70 -8.18 -8.70
CA GLN A 231 -17.17 -9.55 -8.65
C GLN A 231 -17.23 -10.18 -10.04
N LYS A 232 -16.64 -11.37 -10.17
CA LYS A 232 -16.83 -12.22 -11.35
C LYS A 232 -18.08 -13.07 -11.17
N SER A 233 -18.80 -13.32 -12.27
CA SER A 233 -19.89 -14.29 -12.28
C SER A 233 -19.35 -15.67 -11.90
N MET A 234 -20.05 -16.36 -11.00
CA MET A 234 -19.72 -17.73 -10.60
C MET A 234 -20.95 -18.61 -10.76
N GLU A 235 -20.73 -19.83 -11.21
CA GLU A 235 -21.78 -20.85 -11.33
C GLU A 235 -22.16 -21.36 -9.94
N ILE A 236 -23.46 -21.49 -9.69
CA ILE A 236 -24.03 -21.91 -8.41
C ILE A 236 -24.63 -23.30 -8.59
N CYS A 237 -24.16 -24.28 -7.83
CA CYS A 237 -24.74 -25.63 -7.81
C CYS A 237 -26.13 -25.61 -7.19
N GLU A 238 -27.04 -26.41 -7.76
CA GLU A 238 -28.38 -26.59 -7.22
C GLU A 238 -28.33 -27.43 -5.93
N ALA A 239 -29.31 -27.24 -5.03
CA ALA A 239 -29.34 -27.94 -3.74
C ALA A 239 -29.28 -29.47 -3.88
N ALA A 240 -29.90 -30.03 -4.92
CA ALA A 240 -29.87 -31.47 -5.20
C ALA A 240 -28.46 -31.97 -5.60
N GLU A 241 -27.70 -31.18 -6.35
CA GLU A 241 -26.33 -31.52 -6.74
C GLU A 241 -25.39 -31.42 -5.54
N LEU A 242 -25.53 -30.36 -4.73
CA LEU A 242 -24.79 -30.23 -3.46
C LEU A 242 -25.06 -31.42 -2.54
N ARG A 243 -26.33 -31.81 -2.40
CA ARG A 243 -26.76 -32.96 -1.62
C ARG A 243 -26.08 -34.24 -2.12
N GLU A 244 -26.20 -34.56 -3.40
CA GLU A 244 -25.56 -35.75 -3.98
C GLU A 244 -24.06 -35.80 -3.68
N LYS A 245 -23.36 -34.69 -3.91
CA LYS A 245 -21.91 -34.56 -3.68
C LYS A 245 -21.54 -34.78 -2.22
N LEU A 246 -22.17 -34.07 -1.28
CA LEU A 246 -21.82 -34.17 0.14
C LEU A 246 -22.24 -35.51 0.75
N PHE A 247 -23.39 -36.08 0.38
CA PHE A 247 -23.79 -37.42 0.83
C PHE A 247 -22.89 -38.51 0.26
N GLY A 248 -22.35 -38.34 -0.96
CA GLY A 248 -21.35 -39.26 -1.50
C GLY A 248 -20.04 -39.30 -0.69
N ILE A 249 -19.70 -38.19 -0.02
CA ILE A 249 -18.48 -38.05 0.79
C ILE A 249 -18.72 -38.46 2.25
N LEU A 250 -19.79 -37.93 2.86
CA LEU A 250 -20.07 -38.02 4.30
C LEU A 250 -21.14 -39.06 4.67
N GLY A 251 -21.87 -39.60 3.69
CA GLY A 251 -22.87 -40.65 3.92
C GLY A 251 -22.29 -42.06 4.02
N GLY A 252 -20.97 -42.21 3.84
CA GLY A 252 -20.26 -43.49 3.86
C GLY A 252 -19.68 -43.87 5.24
N GLU A 253 -18.44 -44.36 5.25
CA GLU A 253 -17.73 -44.76 6.48
C GLU A 253 -17.29 -43.55 7.34
N SER A 254 -17.06 -42.40 6.71
CA SER A 254 -16.64 -41.16 7.37
C SER A 254 -17.83 -40.41 7.99
N ARG A 255 -18.03 -40.58 9.30
CA ARG A 255 -19.10 -39.90 10.07
C ARG A 255 -18.63 -38.69 10.86
N GLN A 256 -17.48 -38.13 10.52
CA GLN A 256 -16.87 -37.02 11.24
C GLN A 256 -16.38 -35.97 10.26
N ALA A 257 -16.78 -34.73 10.49
CA ALA A 257 -16.37 -33.59 9.69
C ALA A 257 -16.09 -32.35 10.54
N VAL A 258 -15.24 -31.49 10.01
CA VAL A 258 -14.96 -30.15 10.55
C VAL A 258 -15.42 -29.13 9.53
N ILE A 259 -16.19 -28.15 9.98
CA ILE A 259 -16.59 -26.99 9.20
C ILE A 259 -15.66 -25.83 9.53
N SER A 260 -14.87 -25.40 8.57
CA SER A 260 -13.96 -24.27 8.66
C SER A 260 -14.53 -23.07 7.92
N ILE A 261 -14.63 -21.92 8.58
CA ILE A 261 -15.15 -20.69 8.00
C ILE A 261 -13.99 -19.71 7.76
N GLY A 262 -13.62 -19.53 6.49
CA GLY A 262 -12.60 -18.59 6.00
C GLY A 262 -13.20 -17.41 5.23
N HIS A 263 -12.38 -16.46 4.78
CA HIS A 263 -12.85 -15.27 4.07
C HIS A 263 -12.58 -15.25 2.56
N ASP A 264 -11.72 -16.16 2.09
CA ASP A 264 -11.35 -16.32 0.69
C ASP A 264 -10.90 -17.77 0.42
N ASP A 265 -10.50 -18.04 -0.82
CA ASP A 265 -9.91 -19.32 -1.19
C ASP A 265 -8.45 -19.37 -0.71
N TYR A 266 -8.23 -20.09 0.39
CA TYR A 266 -6.91 -20.23 1.03
C TYR A 266 -5.88 -20.95 0.16
N ARG A 267 -6.30 -21.61 -0.93
CA ARG A 267 -5.40 -22.31 -1.86
C ARG A 267 -4.91 -21.40 -2.98
N ALA A 268 -5.61 -20.29 -3.21
CA ALA A 268 -5.32 -19.34 -4.27
C ALA A 268 -4.59 -18.09 -3.78
N HIS A 269 -4.54 -17.89 -2.46
CA HIS A 269 -3.96 -16.69 -1.85
C HIS A 269 -3.02 -17.08 -0.72
N THR A 270 -1.92 -16.35 -0.61
CA THR A 270 -0.90 -16.57 0.43
C THR A 270 -1.09 -15.55 1.54
N GLY A 271 -1.21 -16.02 2.78
CA GLY A 271 -1.39 -15.17 3.95
C GLY A 271 -1.41 -15.99 5.25
N GLY A 272 -1.35 -15.30 6.39
CA GLY A 272 -1.24 -15.95 7.70
C GLY A 272 -2.45 -16.81 8.06
N ILE A 273 -3.67 -16.33 7.75
CA ILE A 273 -4.90 -17.10 7.98
C ILE A 273 -4.98 -18.29 7.01
N GLN A 274 -4.58 -18.09 5.75
CA GLN A 274 -4.58 -19.14 4.73
C GLN A 274 -3.61 -20.27 5.10
N LEU A 275 -2.40 -19.93 5.56
CA LEU A 275 -1.45 -20.90 6.11
C LEU A 275 -2.02 -21.68 7.30
N CYS A 276 -2.72 -20.99 8.21
CA CYS A 276 -3.39 -21.64 9.33
C CYS A 276 -4.45 -22.65 8.87
N ILE A 277 -5.28 -22.29 7.89
CA ILE A 277 -6.31 -23.18 7.33
C ILE A 277 -5.66 -24.38 6.62
N GLU A 278 -4.58 -24.18 5.86
CA GLU A 278 -3.86 -25.25 5.18
C GLU A 278 -3.26 -26.28 6.18
N ILE A 279 -2.63 -25.78 7.25
CA ILE A 279 -2.08 -26.62 8.34
C ILE A 279 -3.21 -27.38 9.06
N GLU A 280 -4.31 -26.70 9.35
CA GLU A 280 -5.47 -27.28 10.04
C GLU A 280 -6.12 -28.39 9.20
N GLU A 281 -6.38 -28.12 7.92
CA GLU A 281 -6.94 -29.07 6.97
C GLU A 281 -6.08 -30.33 6.89
N LYS A 282 -4.77 -30.16 6.70
CA LYS A 282 -3.84 -31.29 6.64
C LYS A 282 -3.92 -32.12 7.92
N ALA A 283 -3.96 -31.49 9.09
CA ALA A 283 -4.00 -32.19 10.36
C ALA A 283 -5.28 -33.02 10.57
N PHE A 284 -6.44 -32.56 10.09
CA PHE A 284 -7.69 -33.33 10.14
C PHE A 284 -7.74 -34.45 9.11
N ARG A 285 -7.26 -34.18 7.88
CA ARG A 285 -7.17 -35.21 6.84
C ARG A 285 -6.28 -36.37 7.25
N ASP A 286 -5.14 -36.08 7.88
CA ASP A 286 -4.23 -37.10 8.41
C ASP A 286 -4.88 -37.94 9.53
N GLN A 287 -5.95 -37.44 10.16
CA GLN A 287 -6.77 -38.15 11.16
C GLN A 287 -7.99 -38.87 10.54
N GLY A 288 -8.20 -38.79 9.22
CA GLY A 288 -9.36 -39.36 8.54
C GLY A 288 -10.67 -38.59 8.76
N VAL A 289 -10.59 -37.35 9.25
CA VAL A 289 -11.75 -36.46 9.45
C VAL A 289 -11.90 -35.59 8.21
N VAL A 290 -13.12 -35.52 7.65
CA VAL A 290 -13.39 -34.71 6.45
C VAL A 290 -13.35 -33.22 6.81
N TYR A 291 -12.61 -32.44 6.03
CA TYR A 291 -12.46 -31.00 6.26
C TYR A 291 -13.26 -30.21 5.22
N LEU A 292 -14.27 -29.48 5.67
CA LEU A 292 -15.13 -28.63 4.85
C LEU A 292 -14.74 -27.17 5.07
N ASN A 293 -14.07 -26.52 4.11
CA ASN A 293 -13.84 -25.08 4.20
C ASN A 293 -14.85 -24.28 3.37
N LEU A 294 -15.43 -23.27 4.02
CA LEU A 294 -16.50 -22.40 3.52
C LEU A 294 -16.01 -20.95 3.53
N HIS A 295 -16.09 -20.30 2.38
CA HIS A 295 -15.76 -18.88 2.24
C HIS A 295 -16.74 -18.18 1.29
N PRO A 296 -16.96 -16.86 1.42
CA PRO A 296 -17.92 -16.18 0.58
C PRO A 296 -17.42 -16.14 -0.87
N ALA A 297 -18.32 -16.37 -1.82
CA ALA A 297 -18.08 -16.14 -3.24
C ALA A 297 -17.62 -14.71 -3.55
N GLN A 298 -18.08 -13.78 -2.72
CA GLN A 298 -17.73 -12.37 -2.76
C GLN A 298 -17.08 -12.01 -1.43
N PRO A 299 -15.74 -12.02 -1.35
CA PRO A 299 -15.03 -11.43 -0.22
C PRO A 299 -15.47 -9.97 -0.04
N LEU A 300 -15.59 -9.52 1.21
CA LEU A 300 -15.86 -8.11 1.55
C LEU A 300 -15.04 -7.73 2.78
N PRO A 301 -14.63 -6.45 2.92
CA PRO A 301 -13.92 -5.97 4.11
C PRO A 301 -14.85 -5.75 5.33
N VAL A 302 -16.09 -6.22 5.25
CA VAL A 302 -17.16 -6.04 6.24
C VAL A 302 -17.99 -7.32 6.29
N LEU A 303 -18.86 -7.45 7.30
CA LEU A 303 -19.92 -8.46 7.28
C LEU A 303 -20.82 -8.23 6.05
N ALA A 304 -21.21 -9.30 5.37
CA ALA A 304 -22.21 -9.20 4.31
C ALA A 304 -23.57 -8.75 4.89
N GLY A 305 -24.37 -8.07 4.08
CA GLY A 305 -25.59 -7.40 4.54
C GLY A 305 -26.67 -8.40 4.95
N ALA A 306 -27.52 -8.04 5.92
CA ALA A 306 -28.64 -8.89 6.36
C ALA A 306 -29.63 -9.25 5.24
N ALA A 307 -29.71 -8.46 4.16
CA ALA A 307 -30.52 -8.78 2.99
C ALA A 307 -30.00 -10.00 2.21
N GLU A 308 -28.74 -10.38 2.41
CA GLU A 308 -28.06 -11.46 1.68
C GLU A 308 -28.12 -12.80 2.42
N ARG A 309 -28.63 -12.83 3.66
CA ARG A 309 -28.65 -13.98 4.61
C ARG A 309 -28.86 -15.35 3.96
N ARG A 310 -29.90 -15.47 3.12
CA ARG A 310 -30.30 -16.77 2.54
C ARG A 310 -29.65 -17.08 1.20
N ARG A 311 -29.43 -16.03 0.39
CA ARG A 311 -29.04 -16.16 -1.02
C ARG A 311 -27.58 -15.89 -1.27
N GLN A 312 -26.82 -15.54 -0.23
CA GLN A 312 -25.38 -15.37 -0.28
C GLN A 312 -24.75 -16.64 -0.88
N PRO A 313 -24.02 -16.51 -1.99
CA PRO A 313 -23.24 -17.62 -2.51
C PRO A 313 -21.99 -17.84 -1.67
N VAL A 314 -21.76 -19.08 -1.27
CA VAL A 314 -20.63 -19.54 -0.48
C VAL A 314 -19.94 -20.66 -1.25
N VAL A 315 -18.63 -20.58 -1.36
CA VAL A 315 -17.79 -21.60 -1.99
C VAL A 315 -17.48 -22.67 -0.97
N LEU A 316 -17.62 -23.93 -1.39
CA LEU A 316 -17.30 -25.10 -0.59
C LEU A 316 -16.06 -25.78 -1.17
N THR A 317 -15.14 -26.09 -0.28
CA THR A 317 -13.98 -26.94 -0.54
C THR A 317 -14.01 -28.12 0.43
N VAL A 318 -13.56 -29.28 -0.05
CA VAL A 318 -13.50 -30.52 0.73
C VAL A 318 -12.11 -31.10 0.60
N ASP A 319 -11.41 -31.26 1.71
CA ASP A 319 -10.07 -31.85 1.76
C ASP A 319 -9.12 -31.26 0.70
N GLY A 320 -9.07 -29.94 0.59
CA GLY A 320 -8.22 -29.24 -0.38
C GLY A 320 -8.82 -29.05 -1.77
N GLU A 321 -9.89 -29.75 -2.10
CA GLU A 321 -10.45 -29.79 -3.45
C GLU A 321 -11.71 -28.92 -3.56
N HIS A 322 -11.88 -28.24 -4.70
CA HIS A 322 -13.05 -27.39 -4.92
C HIS A 322 -14.28 -28.27 -5.22
N LEU A 323 -15.38 -28.07 -4.50
CA LEU A 323 -16.59 -28.86 -4.68
C LEU A 323 -17.63 -28.17 -5.57
N CYS A 324 -18.12 -27.02 -5.13
CA CYS A 324 -18.94 -26.06 -5.87
C CYS A 324 -19.16 -24.79 -5.05
N ALA A 325 -19.79 -23.78 -5.64
CA ALA A 325 -20.42 -22.69 -4.88
C ALA A 325 -21.93 -22.94 -4.77
N ALA A 326 -22.49 -22.77 -3.58
CA ALA A 326 -23.92 -22.97 -3.33
C ALA A 326 -24.52 -21.78 -2.55
N ARG A 327 -25.85 -21.68 -2.53
CA ARG A 327 -26.53 -20.70 -1.67
C ARG A 327 -26.39 -21.13 -0.20
N ALA A 328 -26.16 -20.16 0.68
CA ALA A 328 -26.10 -20.36 2.12
C ALA A 328 -27.24 -21.24 2.67
N GLU A 329 -28.48 -21.00 2.23
CA GLU A 329 -29.65 -21.79 2.66
C GLU A 329 -29.57 -23.28 2.27
N ALA A 330 -29.04 -23.59 1.09
CA ALA A 330 -28.87 -24.97 0.62
C ALA A 330 -27.77 -25.70 1.40
N ILE A 331 -26.70 -24.99 1.77
CA ILE A 331 -25.62 -25.54 2.60
C ILE A 331 -26.16 -25.90 3.98
N VAL A 332 -26.88 -24.98 4.62
CA VAL A 332 -27.50 -25.21 5.94
C VAL A 332 -28.47 -26.39 5.89
N GLU A 333 -29.30 -26.49 4.85
CA GLU A 333 -30.23 -27.62 4.66
C GLU A 333 -29.48 -28.96 4.57
N VAL A 334 -28.51 -29.09 3.66
CA VAL A 334 -27.80 -30.35 3.42
C VAL A 334 -26.95 -30.75 4.64
N ILE A 335 -26.28 -29.80 5.30
CA ILE A 335 -25.53 -30.09 6.53
C ILE A 335 -26.46 -30.55 7.66
N GLY A 336 -27.65 -29.96 7.77
CA GLY A 336 -28.67 -30.41 8.73
C GLY A 336 -29.18 -31.82 8.46
N GLU A 337 -29.34 -32.20 7.19
CA GLU A 337 -29.71 -33.57 6.79
C GLU A 337 -28.60 -34.57 7.14
N LEU A 338 -27.33 -34.22 6.91
CA LEU A 338 -26.18 -35.06 7.29
C LEU A 338 -26.07 -35.22 8.81
N ALA A 339 -26.26 -34.15 9.57
CA ALA A 339 -26.27 -34.20 11.03
C ALA A 339 -27.45 -35.05 11.57
N ALA A 340 -28.56 -35.13 10.84
CA ALA A 340 -29.67 -36.03 11.16
C ALA A 340 -29.37 -37.50 10.83
N GLN A 341 -28.35 -37.80 10.02
CA GLN A 341 -27.84 -39.14 9.72
C GLN A 341 -26.59 -39.50 10.53
N ASP A 342 -26.45 -38.93 11.72
CA ASP A 342 -25.37 -39.20 12.68
C ASP A 342 -23.95 -38.82 12.18
N VAL A 343 -23.84 -37.88 11.23
CA VAL A 343 -22.55 -37.22 10.94
C VAL A 343 -22.28 -36.21 12.05
N SER A 344 -21.14 -36.35 12.71
CA SER A 344 -20.67 -35.45 13.75
C SER A 344 -19.89 -34.28 13.16
N PHE A 345 -20.27 -33.06 13.55
CA PHE A 345 -19.62 -31.82 13.12
C PHE A 345 -19.01 -31.08 14.31
N SER A 346 -17.85 -30.47 14.07
CA SER A 346 -17.39 -29.29 14.82
C SER A 346 -17.28 -28.11 13.85
N THR A 347 -17.28 -26.89 14.39
CA THR A 347 -17.17 -25.69 13.56
C THR A 347 -16.07 -24.78 14.08
N THR A 348 -15.21 -24.31 13.19
CA THR A 348 -14.13 -23.37 13.46
C THR A 348 -14.33 -22.12 12.60
N VAL A 349 -14.39 -20.96 13.23
CA VAL A 349 -14.45 -19.66 12.56
C VAL A 349 -13.07 -19.02 12.59
N HIS A 350 -12.44 -18.89 11.42
CA HIS A 350 -11.17 -18.18 11.26
C HIS A 350 -11.37 -16.72 10.81
N ALA A 351 -12.40 -16.46 9.99
CA ALA A 351 -12.70 -15.10 9.55
C ALA A 351 -14.17 -14.96 9.16
N LEU A 352 -14.75 -13.78 9.42
CA LEU A 352 -16.14 -13.45 9.08
C LEU A 352 -16.26 -12.40 7.97
N HIS A 353 -15.14 -11.93 7.43
CA HIS A 353 -15.11 -10.99 6.31
C HIS A 353 -15.95 -11.53 5.15
N GLY A 354 -16.95 -10.76 4.72
CA GLY A 354 -17.87 -11.14 3.66
C GLY A 354 -18.90 -12.20 4.04
N HIS A 355 -18.97 -12.71 5.27
CA HIS A 355 -20.06 -13.61 5.71
C HIS A 355 -21.22 -12.83 6.32
N THR A 356 -22.41 -13.42 6.27
CA THR A 356 -23.53 -13.01 7.13
C THR A 356 -23.43 -13.75 8.46
N THR A 357 -23.67 -13.04 9.58
CA THR A 357 -23.65 -13.66 10.92
C THR A 357 -24.72 -14.73 11.08
N GLU A 358 -25.84 -14.56 10.38
CA GLU A 358 -26.98 -15.46 10.43
C GLU A 358 -26.70 -16.78 9.71
N PHE A 359 -25.95 -16.75 8.60
CA PHE A 359 -25.49 -17.99 7.96
C PHE A 359 -24.63 -18.81 8.92
N VAL A 360 -23.66 -18.19 9.59
CA VAL A 360 -22.78 -18.87 10.55
C VAL A 360 -23.58 -19.47 11.70
N ARG A 361 -24.50 -18.70 12.28
CA ARG A 361 -25.40 -19.20 13.33
C ARG A 361 -26.24 -20.37 12.84
N ASP A 362 -26.93 -20.23 11.71
CA ASP A 362 -27.84 -21.23 11.17
C ASP A 362 -27.08 -22.52 10.83
N LEU A 363 -25.84 -22.40 10.34
CA LEU A 363 -24.94 -23.51 10.05
C LEU A 363 -24.49 -24.25 11.32
N VAL A 364 -24.08 -23.52 12.37
CA VAL A 364 -23.70 -24.14 13.66
C VAL A 364 -24.90 -24.88 14.28
N SER A 365 -26.09 -24.27 14.21
CA SER A 365 -27.33 -24.88 14.69
C SER A 365 -27.70 -26.13 13.90
N ALA A 366 -27.70 -26.06 12.56
CA ALA A 366 -28.06 -27.18 11.69
C ALA A 366 -27.08 -28.35 11.79
N SER A 367 -25.78 -28.06 11.86
CA SER A 367 -24.73 -29.07 12.05
C SER A 367 -24.76 -29.72 13.44
N ARG A 368 -25.54 -29.15 14.39
CA ARG A 368 -25.54 -29.55 15.80
C ARG A 368 -24.14 -29.58 16.38
N SER A 369 -23.28 -28.66 15.93
CA SER A 369 -21.87 -28.65 16.31
C SER A 369 -21.75 -28.58 17.83
N VAL A 370 -21.09 -29.59 18.40
CA VAL A 370 -20.92 -29.73 19.85
C VAL A 370 -19.86 -28.79 20.42
N ASP A 371 -19.01 -28.25 19.54
CA ASP A 371 -17.86 -27.41 19.89
C ASP A 371 -17.62 -26.40 18.75
N ALA A 372 -17.93 -25.14 19.00
CA ALA A 372 -17.72 -24.05 18.05
C ALA A 372 -16.54 -23.19 18.50
N LEU A 373 -15.50 -23.09 17.68
CA LEU A 373 -14.31 -22.28 17.96
C LEU A 373 -14.37 -20.95 17.19
N TYR A 374 -13.93 -19.87 17.83
CA TYR A 374 -13.73 -18.57 17.18
C TYR A 374 -12.27 -18.13 17.35
N TRP A 375 -11.51 -18.09 16.26
CA TRP A 375 -10.10 -17.69 16.28
C TRP A 375 -9.94 -16.16 16.19
N LEU A 376 -9.12 -15.61 17.08
CA LEU A 376 -8.70 -14.21 17.08
C LEU A 376 -7.45 -14.00 16.22
N HIS A 377 -7.57 -14.30 14.93
CA HIS A 377 -6.51 -13.98 13.95
C HIS A 377 -6.36 -12.47 13.78
N ASP A 378 -7.43 -11.73 13.99
CA ASP A 378 -7.51 -10.28 13.98
C ASP A 378 -8.58 -9.79 14.98
N TYR A 379 -8.86 -8.49 15.00
CA TYR A 379 -9.88 -7.88 15.86
C TYR A 379 -11.18 -7.57 15.12
N PHE A 380 -11.48 -8.29 14.02
CA PHE A 380 -12.69 -8.06 13.23
C PHE A 380 -13.95 -8.21 14.07
N SER A 381 -13.98 -9.06 15.10
CA SER A 381 -15.14 -9.15 16.01
C SER A 381 -15.48 -7.85 16.75
N ILE A 382 -14.54 -6.90 16.84
CA ILE A 382 -14.68 -5.63 17.57
C ILE A 382 -15.00 -4.46 16.62
N CYS A 383 -14.48 -4.51 15.40
CA CYS A 383 -14.58 -3.40 14.44
C CYS A 383 -14.38 -3.94 13.02
N PRO A 384 -15.07 -3.38 12.00
CA PRO A 384 -14.74 -3.66 10.60
C PRO A 384 -13.27 -3.37 10.26
N GLY A 385 -12.68 -2.36 10.91
CA GLY A 385 -11.24 -2.14 10.89
C GLY A 385 -10.53 -3.14 11.81
N TYR A 386 -10.25 -4.33 11.29
CA TYR A 386 -9.73 -5.50 12.03
C TYR A 386 -8.37 -5.28 12.71
N THR A 387 -7.63 -4.22 12.35
CA THR A 387 -6.37 -3.82 13.01
C THR A 387 -6.57 -2.82 14.15
N LEU A 388 -7.79 -2.32 14.36
CA LEU A 388 -8.11 -1.25 15.30
C LEU A 388 -7.30 0.04 15.08
N LEU A 389 -6.89 0.29 13.83
CA LEU A 389 -6.30 1.55 13.42
C LEU A 389 -7.42 2.55 13.08
N ARG A 390 -7.53 3.64 13.82
CA ARG A 390 -8.39 4.77 13.46
C ARG A 390 -7.88 5.37 12.16
N ASN A 391 -8.73 5.37 11.13
CA ASN A 391 -8.39 5.84 9.79
C ASN A 391 -7.10 5.20 9.24
N ASP A 392 -6.84 3.94 9.59
CA ASP A 392 -5.66 3.16 9.15
C ASP A 392 -4.29 3.73 9.56
N VAL A 393 -4.23 4.72 10.48
CA VAL A 393 -2.97 5.44 10.79
C VAL A 393 -2.50 5.36 12.24
N SER A 394 -3.40 5.08 13.20
CA SER A 394 -3.10 5.09 14.63
C SER A 394 -3.96 4.08 15.36
N PHE A 395 -3.35 3.25 16.20
CA PHE A 395 -4.10 2.35 17.09
C PHE A 395 -5.04 3.15 17.99
N CYS A 396 -6.30 2.73 18.07
CA CYS A 396 -7.33 3.47 18.78
C CYS A 396 -7.68 2.90 20.16
N GLY A 397 -7.26 1.67 20.46
CA GLY A 397 -7.64 0.98 21.69
C GLY A 397 -9.10 0.55 21.76
N ALA A 398 -9.79 0.48 20.61
CA ALA A 398 -11.20 0.09 20.51
C ALA A 398 -12.13 0.85 21.49
N PRO A 399 -12.21 2.20 21.41
CA PRO A 399 -13.05 2.99 22.32
C PRO A 399 -14.53 2.62 22.15
N GLY A 400 -15.43 3.16 22.99
CA GLY A 400 -16.87 2.97 22.80
C GLY A 400 -17.35 3.41 21.40
N VAL A 401 -18.39 2.74 20.87
CA VAL A 401 -18.93 3.04 19.52
C VAL A 401 -19.41 4.49 19.39
N ASP A 402 -19.91 5.07 20.48
CA ASP A 402 -20.38 6.47 20.54
C ASP A 402 -19.26 7.48 20.83
N SER A 403 -17.99 7.06 20.85
CA SER A 403 -16.88 7.96 21.10
C SER A 403 -16.62 8.90 19.92
N GLN A 404 -16.15 10.12 20.21
CA GLN A 404 -15.69 11.06 19.18
C GLN A 404 -14.58 10.48 18.28
N ALA A 405 -13.78 9.56 18.82
CA ALA A 405 -12.75 8.86 18.05
C ALA A 405 -13.36 7.97 16.96
N CYS A 406 -14.51 7.35 17.22
CA CYS A 406 -15.26 6.58 16.23
C CYS A 406 -16.06 7.49 15.29
N GLU A 407 -16.65 8.57 15.79
CA GLU A 407 -17.41 9.52 14.96
C GLU A 407 -16.61 10.04 13.76
N VAL A 408 -15.31 10.35 13.96
CA VAL A 408 -14.42 10.84 12.88
C VAL A 408 -13.65 9.72 12.15
N CYS A 409 -13.92 8.46 12.49
CA CYS A 409 -13.26 7.30 11.90
C CYS A 409 -14.00 6.83 10.65
N VAL A 410 -13.25 6.42 9.62
CA VAL A 410 -13.78 5.84 8.38
C VAL A 410 -14.62 4.57 8.62
N TYR A 411 -14.36 3.87 9.72
CA TYR A 411 -15.09 2.67 10.14
C TYR A 411 -16.27 2.98 11.09
N GLY A 412 -16.35 4.21 11.61
CA GLY A 412 -17.26 4.59 12.69
C GLY A 412 -18.73 4.34 12.37
N GLU A 413 -19.18 4.81 11.21
CA GLU A 413 -20.57 4.67 10.73
C GLU A 413 -21.02 3.20 10.70
N ALA A 414 -20.16 2.29 10.23
CA ALA A 414 -20.47 0.86 10.13
C ALA A 414 -20.26 0.09 11.44
N ARG A 415 -19.50 0.64 12.40
CA ARG A 415 -19.09 -0.10 13.60
C ARG A 415 -20.24 -0.41 14.54
N ALA A 416 -21.23 0.48 14.66
CA ALA A 416 -22.37 0.26 15.54
C ALA A 416 -23.16 -1.00 15.12
N GLU A 417 -23.58 -1.07 13.84
CA GLU A 417 -24.25 -2.25 13.29
C GLU A 417 -23.38 -3.50 13.40
N HIS A 418 -22.09 -3.37 13.10
CA HIS A 418 -21.14 -4.48 13.18
C HIS A 418 -21.08 -5.08 14.58
N VAL A 419 -20.90 -4.26 15.62
CA VAL A 419 -20.83 -4.73 17.01
C VAL A 419 -22.14 -5.41 17.43
N THR A 420 -23.29 -4.82 17.09
CA THR A 420 -24.60 -5.44 17.38
C THR A 420 -24.73 -6.82 16.75
N ARG A 421 -24.36 -6.98 15.48
CA ARG A 421 -24.45 -8.27 14.79
C ARG A 421 -23.47 -9.31 15.35
N MET A 422 -22.28 -8.88 15.77
CA MET A 422 -21.32 -9.76 16.46
C MET A 422 -21.85 -10.19 17.84
N GLN A 423 -22.49 -9.29 18.59
CA GLN A 423 -23.14 -9.60 19.87
C GLN A 423 -24.25 -10.63 19.70
N GLU A 424 -25.16 -10.43 18.74
CA GLU A 424 -26.23 -11.39 18.42
C GLU A 424 -25.65 -12.77 18.09
N LEU A 425 -24.61 -12.82 17.25
CA LEU A 425 -23.95 -14.07 16.90
C LEU A 425 -23.35 -14.80 18.12
N PHE A 426 -22.66 -14.09 19.00
CA PHE A 426 -22.02 -14.67 20.21
C PHE A 426 -23.03 -15.00 21.31
N GLU A 427 -24.21 -14.38 21.31
CA GLU A 427 -25.33 -14.75 22.19
C GLU A 427 -25.99 -16.06 21.76
N GLU A 428 -26.12 -16.28 20.44
CA GLU A 428 -26.80 -17.43 19.85
C GLU A 428 -25.86 -18.64 19.62
N VAL A 429 -24.56 -18.40 19.47
CA VAL A 429 -23.55 -19.46 19.26
C VAL A 429 -22.59 -19.53 20.45
N PRO A 430 -22.48 -20.68 21.13
CA PRO A 430 -21.65 -20.84 22.32
C PRO A 430 -20.15 -21.00 21.96
N PHE A 431 -19.53 -19.95 21.43
CA PHE A 431 -18.14 -20.01 21.01
C PHE A 431 -17.17 -20.22 22.17
N ARG A 432 -16.14 -21.02 21.93
CA ARG A 432 -14.88 -20.95 22.68
C ARG A 432 -13.92 -20.08 21.86
N VAL A 433 -13.41 -19.04 22.50
CA VAL A 433 -12.54 -18.07 21.83
C VAL A 433 -11.10 -18.57 21.91
N VAL A 434 -10.41 -18.61 20.77
CA VAL A 434 -9.02 -19.05 20.67
C VAL A 434 -8.16 -17.89 20.22
N ALA A 435 -7.26 -17.45 21.09
CA ALA A 435 -6.31 -16.39 20.80
C ALA A 435 -4.92 -16.98 20.48
N PRO A 436 -4.21 -16.46 19.47
CA PRO A 436 -2.87 -16.94 19.15
C PRO A 436 -1.79 -16.44 20.12
N SER A 437 -2.12 -15.46 20.96
CA SER A 437 -1.24 -15.02 22.04
C SER A 437 -2.06 -14.46 23.21
N ALA A 438 -1.47 -14.47 24.40
CA ALA A 438 -2.08 -13.85 25.58
C ALA A 438 -2.35 -12.36 25.37
N LEU A 439 -1.45 -11.66 24.67
CA LEU A 439 -1.63 -10.25 24.35
C LEU A 439 -2.84 -10.01 23.43
N ALA A 440 -3.01 -10.84 22.40
CA ALA A 440 -4.17 -10.75 21.51
C ALA A 440 -5.48 -10.91 22.29
N LEU A 441 -5.51 -11.87 23.23
CA LEU A 441 -6.65 -12.07 24.12
C LEU A 441 -6.91 -10.85 25.02
N ASP A 442 -5.86 -10.27 25.59
CA ASP A 442 -6.00 -9.10 26.48
C ASP A 442 -6.50 -7.86 25.72
N VAL A 443 -5.97 -7.60 24.51
CA VAL A 443 -6.49 -6.54 23.63
C VAL A 443 -7.95 -6.79 23.28
N TRP A 444 -8.29 -8.04 22.93
CA TRP A 444 -9.67 -8.39 22.58
C TRP A 444 -10.63 -8.20 23.75
N ARG A 445 -10.28 -8.68 24.96
CA ARG A 445 -11.05 -8.48 26.19
C ARG A 445 -11.26 -7.01 26.52
N SER A 446 -10.24 -6.18 26.28
CA SER A 446 -10.35 -4.73 26.56
C SER A 446 -11.32 -4.01 25.61
N GLY A 447 -11.49 -4.52 24.38
CA GLY A 447 -12.31 -3.92 23.34
C GLY A 447 -13.63 -4.65 23.04
N SER A 448 -13.95 -5.71 23.78
CA SER A 448 -15.09 -6.59 23.50
C SER A 448 -15.87 -6.96 24.76
N GLU A 449 -17.20 -6.99 24.63
CA GLU A 449 -18.13 -7.52 25.64
C GLU A 449 -18.85 -8.78 25.14
N LEU A 450 -18.29 -9.45 24.12
CA LEU A 450 -18.91 -10.60 23.48
C LEU A 450 -18.97 -11.80 24.42
N ARG A 451 -20.17 -12.35 24.61
CA ARG A 451 -20.42 -13.52 25.46
C ARG A 451 -19.82 -14.77 24.84
N HIS A 452 -19.10 -15.57 25.62
CA HIS A 452 -18.45 -16.79 25.13
C HIS A 452 -18.35 -17.83 26.26
N VAL A 453 -18.03 -19.08 25.91
CA VAL A 453 -17.98 -20.22 26.82
C VAL A 453 -16.66 -20.26 27.60
N SER A 454 -15.54 -20.13 26.88
CA SER A 454 -14.19 -20.19 27.45
C SER A 454 -13.18 -19.54 26.53
N GLU A 455 -12.02 -19.20 27.06
CA GLU A 455 -10.91 -18.61 26.32
C GLU A 455 -9.70 -19.55 26.34
N ILE A 456 -9.01 -19.65 25.21
CA ILE A 456 -7.86 -20.54 25.02
C ILE A 456 -6.75 -19.72 24.37
N VAL A 457 -5.54 -19.80 24.92
CA VAL A 457 -4.34 -19.26 24.25
C VAL A 457 -3.62 -20.41 23.56
N SER A 458 -3.61 -20.40 22.22
CA SER A 458 -2.99 -21.43 21.38
C SER A 458 -2.13 -20.78 20.28
N PRO A 459 -0.82 -20.63 20.50
CA PRO A 459 0.09 -20.05 19.50
C PRO A 459 0.12 -20.87 18.21
N HIS A 460 0.19 -20.19 17.05
CA HIS A 460 0.27 -20.85 15.75
C HIS A 460 1.57 -21.66 15.58
N CYS A 461 2.68 -21.11 16.07
CA CYS A 461 3.95 -21.83 16.16
C CYS A 461 4.71 -21.43 17.43
N ARG A 462 5.72 -22.22 17.76
CA ARG A 462 6.67 -21.96 18.85
C ARG A 462 8.08 -22.01 18.30
N LEU A 463 8.93 -21.17 18.87
CA LEU A 463 10.35 -21.14 18.57
C LEU A 463 11.08 -22.16 19.46
N GLU A 464 11.75 -23.12 18.83
CA GLU A 464 12.65 -24.07 19.51
C GLU A 464 14.09 -23.81 19.09
N MET A 465 14.90 -23.28 20.03
CA MET A 465 16.31 -23.00 19.75
C MET A 465 17.11 -24.32 19.69
N ARG A 466 17.97 -24.46 18.67
CA ARG A 466 18.85 -25.62 18.55
C ARG A 466 19.85 -25.66 19.70
N LYS A 467 20.10 -26.86 20.24
CA LYS A 467 20.90 -27.08 21.48
C LYS A 467 22.43 -26.93 21.31
N THR A 468 22.96 -26.67 20.10
CA THR A 468 24.39 -26.74 19.66
C THR A 468 24.95 -28.17 19.71
N ALA A 469 25.59 -28.78 18.69
CA ALA A 469 26.81 -28.39 17.98
C ALA A 469 26.92 -29.04 16.56
N ASP A 470 26.03 -28.70 15.64
CA ASP A 470 26.29 -28.81 14.19
C ASP A 470 26.41 -27.42 13.53
N ASP A 471 26.66 -26.41 14.38
CA ASP A 471 26.94 -25.05 13.97
C ASP A 471 28.27 -25.06 13.21
N LYS A 472 28.21 -25.27 11.90
CA LYS A 472 29.15 -24.61 11.00
C LYS A 472 28.94 -23.12 11.22
N ALA A 473 29.62 -22.58 12.24
CA ALA A 473 29.87 -21.17 12.38
C ALA A 473 30.43 -20.69 11.03
N ASN A 474 29.56 -20.10 10.22
CA ASN A 474 30.01 -19.39 9.04
C ASN A 474 30.79 -18.19 9.58
N PRO A 475 32.02 -17.95 9.08
CA PRO A 475 32.94 -17.02 9.71
C PRO A 475 32.30 -15.63 9.79
N VAL A 476 32.37 -15.03 10.97
CA VAL A 476 31.91 -13.66 11.25
C VAL A 476 32.41 -12.77 10.12
N SER A 477 31.51 -12.38 9.24
CA SER A 477 31.78 -11.41 8.20
C SER A 477 32.04 -10.08 8.89
N ASN A 478 33.20 -9.47 8.65
CA ASN A 478 33.51 -8.09 9.05
C ASN A 478 32.81 -7.05 8.13
N GLY A 479 31.78 -7.48 7.40
CA GLY A 479 31.01 -6.66 6.48
C GLY A 479 29.95 -5.78 7.14
N PRO A 480 29.26 -4.96 6.32
CA PRO A 480 28.22 -4.04 6.77
C PRO A 480 27.12 -4.77 7.55
N VAL A 481 26.40 -4.03 8.39
CA VAL A 481 25.24 -4.53 9.14
C VAL A 481 24.08 -4.73 8.17
N ARG A 482 23.55 -5.95 8.15
CA ARG A 482 22.46 -6.36 7.26
C ARG A 482 21.12 -6.22 7.97
N VAL A 483 20.29 -5.32 7.46
CA VAL A 483 19.00 -4.97 8.06
C VAL A 483 17.88 -5.35 7.10
N ALA A 484 16.89 -6.10 7.58
CA ALA A 484 15.81 -6.60 6.75
C ALA A 484 14.42 -6.17 7.20
N PHE A 485 13.51 -6.09 6.23
CA PHE A 485 12.07 -6.14 6.43
C PHE A 485 11.53 -7.47 5.86
N LEU A 486 10.65 -8.15 6.60
CA LEU A 486 10.10 -9.45 6.21
C LEU A 486 8.59 -9.36 5.99
N GLY A 487 8.10 -10.00 4.92
CA GLY A 487 6.67 -10.14 4.63
C GLY A 487 6.08 -8.97 3.83
N ILE A 488 4.76 -8.81 3.88
CA ILE A 488 4.03 -7.85 3.02
C ILE A 488 4.42 -6.38 3.33
N PRO A 489 4.83 -5.57 2.32
CA PRO A 489 5.26 -4.18 2.48
C PRO A 489 4.07 -3.22 2.65
N ALA A 490 3.30 -3.43 3.72
CA ALA A 490 2.13 -2.62 4.05
C ALA A 490 2.46 -1.53 5.09
N MET A 491 1.79 -0.38 4.98
CA MET A 491 1.89 0.71 5.96
C MET A 491 1.64 0.25 7.39
N ARG A 492 0.59 -0.56 7.61
CA ARG A 492 0.25 -1.12 8.92
C ARG A 492 1.33 -2.03 9.52
N LYS A 493 2.20 -2.60 8.68
CA LYS A 493 3.35 -3.44 9.06
C LYS A 493 4.65 -2.64 9.22
N GLY A 494 4.60 -1.31 9.03
CA GLY A 494 5.76 -0.44 9.19
C GLY A 494 6.60 -0.23 7.93
N TRP A 495 6.15 -0.67 6.76
CA TRP A 495 6.95 -0.57 5.52
C TRP A 495 7.37 0.88 5.21
N ASN A 496 6.45 1.84 5.27
CA ASN A 496 6.77 3.24 4.99
C ASN A 496 7.81 3.82 5.96
N PHE A 497 7.84 3.33 7.20
CA PHE A 497 8.88 3.70 8.15
C PHE A 497 10.21 3.03 7.81
N PHE A 498 10.21 1.76 7.39
CA PHE A 498 11.42 1.10 6.90
C PHE A 498 12.01 1.82 5.67
N GLU A 499 11.19 2.19 4.69
CA GLU A 499 11.65 2.99 3.54
C GLU A 499 12.24 4.34 3.98
N LYS A 500 11.58 5.05 4.90
CA LYS A 500 12.09 6.30 5.49
C LYS A 500 13.44 6.07 6.17
N LEU A 501 13.57 5.00 6.94
CA LEU A 501 14.81 4.64 7.63
C LEU A 501 15.97 4.41 6.65
N VAL A 502 15.75 3.64 5.58
CA VAL A 502 16.75 3.39 4.54
C VAL A 502 17.20 4.71 3.90
N ARG A 503 16.26 5.58 3.53
CA ARG A 503 16.57 6.90 2.94
C ARG A 503 17.39 7.79 3.87
N GLU A 504 17.06 7.84 5.15
CA GLU A 504 17.78 8.63 6.15
C GLU A 504 19.23 8.13 6.34
N ILE A 505 19.43 6.81 6.38
CA ILE A 505 20.77 6.20 6.50
C ILE A 505 21.57 6.35 5.18
N GLN A 506 20.90 6.32 4.03
CA GLN A 506 21.50 6.61 2.73
C GLN A 506 21.97 8.07 2.65
N ALA A 507 21.16 9.02 3.14
CA ALA A 507 21.50 10.44 3.19
C ALA A 507 22.72 10.71 4.08
N ASP A 508 22.93 9.89 5.12
CA ASP A 508 24.14 9.93 5.95
C ASP A 508 25.37 9.30 5.28
N GLY A 509 25.25 8.77 4.05
CA GLY A 509 26.34 8.11 3.31
C GLY A 509 26.73 6.73 3.86
N LYS A 510 25.85 6.11 4.65
CA LYS A 510 26.15 4.87 5.39
C LYS A 510 25.68 3.59 4.68
N VAL A 511 24.76 3.68 3.72
CA VAL A 511 24.34 2.53 2.90
C VAL A 511 25.48 2.11 1.96
N GLY A 512 25.72 0.81 1.86
CA GLY A 512 26.84 0.21 1.11
C GLY A 512 28.19 0.26 1.83
N ASN A 513 28.29 1.03 2.92
CA ASN A 513 29.50 1.14 3.76
C ASN A 513 29.29 0.46 5.12
N ASP A 514 28.41 1.02 5.93
CA ASP A 514 28.09 0.56 7.28
C ASP A 514 26.88 -0.39 7.27
N PHE A 515 25.95 -0.21 6.33
CA PHE A 515 24.67 -0.93 6.28
C PHE A 515 24.31 -1.45 4.88
N GLU A 516 23.68 -2.62 4.84
CA GLU A 516 22.99 -3.18 3.68
C GLU A 516 21.53 -3.44 4.04
N PHE A 517 20.59 -3.12 3.15
CA PHE A 517 19.16 -3.26 3.41
C PHE A 517 18.53 -4.32 2.51
N PHE A 518 17.63 -5.12 3.10
CA PHE A 518 16.98 -6.25 2.45
C PHE A 518 15.47 -6.21 2.65
N TYR A 519 14.75 -6.74 1.67
CA TYR A 519 13.32 -6.99 1.75
C TYR A 519 13.02 -8.41 1.29
N PHE A 520 12.33 -9.17 2.14
CA PHE A 520 11.96 -10.56 1.88
C PHE A 520 10.47 -10.65 1.58
N GLY A 521 10.14 -10.84 0.31
CA GLY A 521 8.77 -10.92 -0.16
C GLY A 521 8.65 -10.74 -1.67
N ASN A 522 7.46 -11.03 -2.20
CA ASN A 522 7.21 -11.06 -3.65
C ASN A 522 6.64 -9.76 -4.22
N GLU A 523 6.14 -8.86 -3.38
CA GLU A 523 5.61 -7.58 -3.86
C GLU A 523 6.75 -6.69 -4.40
N ARG A 524 6.53 -6.07 -5.56
CA ARG A 524 7.47 -5.13 -6.14
C ARG A 524 7.40 -3.80 -5.41
N PHE A 525 8.57 -3.20 -5.15
CA PHE A 525 8.69 -1.84 -4.62
C PHE A 525 9.73 -1.07 -5.45
N GLY A 526 9.86 0.24 -5.20
CA GLY A 526 10.52 1.17 -6.13
C GLY A 526 11.71 1.92 -5.54
N THR A 527 12.63 1.25 -4.83
CA THR A 527 13.86 1.86 -4.30
C THR A 527 15.08 1.00 -4.65
N GLY A 528 16.14 1.60 -5.20
CA GLY A 528 17.35 0.88 -5.61
C GLY A 528 18.28 0.47 -4.45
N GLU A 529 18.03 0.99 -3.25
CA GLU A 529 18.87 0.83 -2.06
C GLU A 529 18.54 -0.43 -1.24
N ILE A 530 17.42 -1.10 -1.54
CA ILE A 530 16.97 -2.28 -0.82
C ILE A 530 17.07 -3.49 -1.76
N THR A 531 17.80 -4.51 -1.33
CA THR A 531 17.92 -5.77 -2.06
C THR A 531 16.67 -6.63 -1.82
N GLN A 532 15.90 -6.90 -2.88
CA GLN A 532 14.76 -7.81 -2.82
C GLN A 532 15.22 -9.27 -2.87
N ILE A 533 14.73 -10.07 -1.92
CA ILE A 533 14.84 -11.53 -1.93
C ILE A 533 13.41 -12.09 -2.03
N PRO A 534 12.99 -12.62 -3.20
CA PRO A 534 11.68 -13.23 -3.34
C PRO A 534 11.56 -14.45 -2.42
N VAL A 535 10.51 -14.48 -1.61
CA VAL A 535 10.20 -15.57 -0.68
C VAL A 535 8.70 -15.71 -0.57
N GLU A 536 8.24 -16.95 -0.55
CA GLU A 536 6.86 -17.31 -0.29
C GLU A 536 6.82 -18.45 0.72
N VAL A 537 6.03 -18.29 1.78
CA VAL A 537 5.81 -19.32 2.80
C VAL A 537 4.44 -19.94 2.56
N SER A 538 4.40 -21.27 2.47
CA SER A 538 3.17 -22.05 2.26
C SER A 538 3.19 -23.30 3.15
N GLY A 539 2.09 -24.05 3.22
CA GLY A 539 2.09 -25.32 3.94
C GLY A 539 3.04 -26.37 3.36
N GLN A 540 3.49 -26.21 2.11
CA GLN A 540 4.51 -27.08 1.49
C GLN A 540 5.93 -26.74 1.93
N ASP A 541 6.22 -25.45 2.14
CA ASP A 541 7.52 -24.96 2.60
C ASP A 541 7.34 -23.88 3.66
N ILE A 542 7.14 -24.35 4.89
CA ILE A 542 6.94 -23.51 6.08
C ILE A 542 8.24 -22.87 6.60
N HIS A 543 9.40 -23.26 6.06
CA HIS A 543 10.72 -22.79 6.50
C HIS A 543 11.40 -21.84 5.51
N ALA A 544 10.81 -21.62 4.32
CA ALA A 544 11.34 -20.77 3.26
C ALA A 544 11.88 -19.41 3.74
N MET A 545 11.13 -18.71 4.61
CA MET A 545 11.57 -17.41 5.15
C MET A 545 12.78 -17.55 6.08
N VAL A 546 12.76 -18.53 6.99
CA VAL A 546 13.87 -18.77 7.91
C VAL A 546 15.14 -19.07 7.14
N ASP A 547 15.07 -19.97 6.17
CA ASP A 547 16.21 -20.38 5.35
C ASP A 547 16.76 -19.21 4.51
N ALA A 548 15.88 -18.39 3.93
CA ALA A 548 16.29 -17.21 3.17
C ALA A 548 17.00 -16.17 4.05
N VAL A 549 16.49 -15.91 5.26
CA VAL A 549 17.08 -14.96 6.21
C VAL A 549 18.44 -15.47 6.71
N ILE A 550 18.58 -16.77 6.97
CA ILE A 550 19.87 -17.42 7.31
C ILE A 550 20.85 -17.26 6.15
N ALA A 551 20.43 -17.59 4.92
CA ALA A 551 21.28 -17.52 3.73
C ALA A 551 21.79 -16.09 3.45
N ALA A 552 20.96 -15.08 3.69
CA ALA A 552 21.33 -13.68 3.56
C ALA A 552 22.15 -13.15 4.75
N GLN A 553 22.29 -13.92 5.84
CA GLN A 553 23.03 -13.55 7.05
C GLN A 553 22.54 -12.22 7.65
N ILE A 554 21.21 -12.07 7.79
CA ILE A 554 20.60 -10.86 8.33
C ILE A 554 20.95 -10.69 9.81
N ASP A 555 21.41 -9.50 10.20
CA ASP A 555 21.69 -9.17 11.59
C ASP A 555 20.45 -8.67 12.30
N PHE A 556 19.76 -7.71 11.69
CA PHE A 556 18.63 -7.00 12.27
C PHE A 556 17.38 -7.15 11.40
N VAL A 557 16.24 -7.43 12.03
CA VAL A 557 14.93 -7.43 11.37
C VAL A 557 14.08 -6.32 11.97
N VAL A 558 13.67 -5.35 11.14
CA VAL A 558 12.86 -4.20 11.55
C VAL A 558 11.39 -4.49 11.27
N LEU A 559 10.57 -4.59 12.33
CA LEU A 559 9.14 -4.87 12.23
C LEU A 559 8.33 -3.81 12.98
N TRP A 560 8.09 -2.67 12.32
CA TRP A 560 7.49 -1.49 12.95
C TRP A 560 5.97 -1.42 12.80
N SER A 561 5.27 -2.47 13.22
CA SER A 561 3.81 -2.54 13.08
C SER A 561 3.11 -1.45 13.89
N LEU A 562 2.11 -0.82 13.26
CA LEU A 562 1.37 0.31 13.84
C LEU A 562 0.19 -0.11 14.73
N TRP A 563 -0.02 -1.41 14.84
CA TRP A 563 -1.14 -2.03 15.53
C TRP A 563 -0.64 -3.25 16.33
N PRO A 564 -1.34 -3.61 17.41
CA PRO A 564 -0.92 -4.71 18.25
C PRO A 564 -1.20 -6.04 17.55
N GLU A 565 -0.23 -6.53 16.77
CA GLU A 565 -0.38 -7.78 16.03
C GLU A 565 -0.79 -8.91 16.97
N THR A 566 -1.80 -9.66 16.56
CA THR A 566 -2.32 -10.83 17.28
C THR A 566 -1.24 -11.91 17.39
N PHE A 567 -0.56 -12.15 16.28
CA PHE A 567 0.61 -13.02 16.12
C PHE A 567 1.43 -12.55 14.92
N SER A 568 2.76 -12.67 15.01
CA SER A 568 3.66 -12.28 13.92
C SER A 568 4.54 -13.45 13.49
N PHE A 569 4.20 -14.11 12.37
CA PHE A 569 5.06 -15.15 11.77
C PHE A 569 6.45 -14.60 11.46
N THR A 570 6.53 -13.40 10.88
CA THR A 570 7.81 -12.77 10.51
C THR A 570 8.72 -12.46 11.70
N ALA A 571 8.16 -12.12 12.87
CA ALA A 571 8.96 -12.01 14.09
C ALA A 571 9.52 -13.37 14.54
N HIS A 572 8.70 -14.43 14.49
CA HIS A 572 9.16 -15.78 14.83
C HIS A 572 10.20 -16.29 13.83
N GLU A 573 10.01 -16.07 12.53
CA GLU A 573 10.93 -16.46 11.46
C GLU A 573 12.27 -15.74 11.59
N GLY A 574 12.26 -14.43 11.83
CA GLY A 574 13.49 -13.65 12.07
C GLY A 574 14.26 -14.16 13.29
N LEU A 575 13.55 -14.48 14.38
CA LEU A 575 14.16 -15.05 15.58
C LEU A 575 14.70 -16.46 15.35
N ALA A 576 13.98 -17.32 14.61
CA ALA A 576 14.44 -18.65 14.23
C ALA A 576 15.69 -18.60 13.34
N ALA A 577 15.78 -17.59 12.47
CA ALA A 577 16.99 -17.36 11.68
C ALA A 577 18.17 -16.82 12.49
N GLY A 578 17.97 -16.46 13.76
CA GLY A 578 18.98 -15.89 14.65
C GLY A 578 19.17 -14.38 14.51
N ALA A 579 18.28 -13.69 13.78
CA ALA A 579 18.31 -12.24 13.63
C ALA A 579 17.77 -11.54 14.89
N TYR A 580 18.22 -10.30 15.12
CA TYR A 580 17.79 -9.48 16.23
C TYR A 580 16.61 -8.58 15.82
N ILE A 581 15.50 -8.65 16.56
CA ILE A 581 14.29 -7.91 16.21
C ILE A 581 14.37 -6.46 16.71
N LEU A 582 14.16 -5.48 15.83
CA LEU A 582 14.02 -4.06 16.16
C LEU A 582 12.57 -3.64 15.89
N THR A 583 11.89 -3.09 16.90
CA THR A 583 10.46 -2.77 16.80
C THR A 583 10.06 -1.55 17.64
N GLY A 584 8.85 -1.05 17.40
CA GLY A 584 8.20 0.01 18.17
C GLY A 584 7.24 -0.54 19.23
N PRO A 585 6.72 0.34 20.12
CA PRO A 585 5.94 -0.07 21.28
C PRO A 585 4.53 -0.57 20.89
N ASP A 586 3.99 -0.09 19.77
CA ASP A 586 2.62 -0.40 19.32
C ASP A 586 2.51 -1.74 18.59
N SER A 587 3.62 -2.45 18.37
CA SER A 587 3.71 -3.64 17.51
C SER A 587 3.14 -4.92 18.12
N GLY A 588 2.63 -4.85 19.35
CA GLY A 588 1.91 -5.94 20.01
C GLY A 588 2.77 -7.17 20.26
N ASN A 589 2.40 -8.30 19.66
CA ASN A 589 3.08 -9.59 19.88
C ASN A 589 4.57 -9.51 19.52
N ILE A 590 4.93 -8.66 18.55
CA ILE A 590 6.32 -8.41 18.14
C ILE A 590 7.13 -7.79 19.29
N ALA A 591 6.61 -6.72 19.91
CA ALA A 591 7.26 -6.09 21.06
C ALA A 591 7.48 -7.09 22.20
N ARG A 592 6.50 -7.94 22.48
CA ARG A 592 6.60 -8.98 23.51
C ARG A 592 7.69 -10.01 23.20
N LEU A 593 7.82 -10.44 21.95
CA LEU A 593 8.88 -11.36 21.51
C LEU A 593 10.26 -10.71 21.56
N ALA A 594 10.34 -9.40 21.31
CA ALA A 594 11.60 -8.67 21.31
C ALA A 594 12.24 -8.53 22.72
N GLU A 595 11.50 -8.74 23.82
CA GLU A 595 12.00 -8.56 25.19
C GLU A 595 13.19 -9.47 25.59
N GLY A 596 13.53 -10.50 24.80
CA GLY A 596 14.69 -11.39 25.04
C GLY A 596 15.69 -11.52 23.88
N ALA A 597 15.26 -11.23 22.65
CA ALA A 597 16.05 -11.44 21.42
C ALA A 597 15.87 -10.28 20.42
N GLY A 598 15.52 -9.11 20.94
CA GLY A 598 15.33 -7.89 20.18
C GLY A 598 15.42 -6.63 21.06
N ARG A 599 14.95 -5.51 20.53
CA ARG A 599 14.84 -4.24 21.26
C ARG A 599 13.60 -3.49 20.81
N VAL A 600 12.81 -3.05 21.79
CA VAL A 600 11.70 -2.13 21.60
C VAL A 600 12.23 -0.71 21.80
N PHE A 601 12.05 0.15 20.79
CA PHE A 601 12.42 1.56 20.84
C PHE A 601 11.20 2.41 21.17
N GLU A 602 11.39 3.50 21.90
CA GLU A 602 10.30 4.40 22.29
C GLU A 602 9.70 5.15 21.09
N SER A 603 10.52 5.46 20.07
CA SER A 603 10.08 6.17 18.88
C SER A 603 10.90 5.83 17.63
N GLU A 604 10.38 6.25 16.48
CA GLU A 604 11.06 6.18 15.17
C GLU A 604 12.45 6.86 15.23
N GLU A 605 12.55 8.00 15.91
CA GLU A 605 13.78 8.78 16.07
C GLU A 605 14.80 8.06 16.96
N CYS A 606 14.36 7.35 18.00
CA CYS A 606 15.25 6.56 18.85
C CYS A 606 15.91 5.41 18.07
N LEU A 607 15.16 4.71 17.21
CA LEU A 607 15.72 3.67 16.35
C LEU A 607 16.71 4.27 15.34
N LEU A 608 16.34 5.37 14.68
CA LEU A 608 17.22 6.04 13.72
C LEU A 608 18.52 6.52 14.38
N SER A 609 18.43 7.12 15.57
CA SER A 609 19.61 7.54 16.36
C SER A 609 20.51 6.36 16.72
N PHE A 610 19.93 5.21 17.09
CA PHE A 610 20.67 3.98 17.35
C PHE A 610 21.42 3.47 16.11
N LEU A 611 20.78 3.46 14.94
CA LEU A 611 21.43 3.04 13.69
C LEU A 611 22.50 4.03 13.22
N ARG A 612 22.35 5.32 13.56
CA ARG A 612 23.38 6.34 13.31
C ARG A 612 24.60 6.19 14.23
N SER A 613 24.44 5.61 15.41
CA SER A 613 25.53 5.46 16.39
C SER A 613 26.39 4.21 16.11
N SER A 614 27.57 4.16 16.73
CA SER A 614 28.42 2.97 16.70
C SER A 614 27.86 1.79 17.51
N ASP A 615 26.78 1.99 18.28
CA ASP A 615 26.14 0.93 19.05
C ASP A 615 25.50 -0.11 18.16
N ALA A 616 24.94 0.29 17.01
CA ALA A 616 24.36 -0.64 16.05
C ALA A 616 25.42 -1.60 15.48
N LEU A 617 26.57 -1.07 15.05
CA LEU A 617 27.69 -1.85 14.54
C LEU A 617 28.24 -2.82 15.60
N ARG A 618 28.42 -2.32 16.84
CA ARG A 618 28.88 -3.14 17.97
C ARG A 618 27.88 -4.25 18.30
N LEU A 619 26.59 -3.93 18.37
CA LEU A 619 25.56 -4.92 18.68
C LEU A 619 25.48 -5.99 17.60
N ALA A 620 25.55 -5.61 16.32
CA ALA A 620 25.57 -6.58 15.22
C ALA A 620 26.76 -7.53 15.34
N ALA A 621 27.97 -7.00 15.58
CA ALA A 621 29.16 -7.83 15.79
C ALA A 621 29.01 -8.79 16.99
N GLU A 622 28.55 -8.30 18.14
CA GLU A 622 28.30 -9.13 19.32
C GLU A 622 27.23 -10.22 19.07
N ARG A 623 26.22 -9.90 18.25
CA ARG A 623 25.15 -10.85 17.93
C ARG A 623 25.61 -11.89 16.92
N ARG A 624 26.43 -11.55 15.92
CA ARG A 624 27.03 -12.54 14.99
C ARG A 624 27.78 -13.65 15.73
N GLU A 625 28.47 -13.31 16.83
CA GLU A 625 29.20 -14.30 17.66
C GLU A 625 28.27 -15.19 18.50
N LYS A 626 27.11 -14.67 18.89
CA LYS A 626 26.16 -15.34 19.83
C LYS A 626 24.91 -15.88 19.14
N ALA A 627 24.76 -15.61 17.85
CA ALA A 627 23.58 -15.97 17.07
C ALA A 627 23.40 -17.49 17.11
N ARG A 628 22.17 -17.90 17.40
CA ARG A 628 21.76 -19.29 17.35
C ARG A 628 20.54 -19.36 16.46
N THR A 629 20.53 -20.32 15.56
CA THR A 629 19.34 -20.64 14.77
C THR A 629 18.42 -21.55 15.59
N GLY A 630 17.13 -21.41 15.36
CA GLY A 630 16.09 -22.28 15.88
C GLY A 630 15.23 -22.83 14.77
N ASP A 631 14.28 -23.67 15.17
CA ASP A 631 13.26 -24.23 14.30
C ASP A 631 11.89 -23.70 14.75
N LEU A 632 10.99 -23.49 13.78
CA LEU A 632 9.60 -23.16 14.05
C LEU A 632 8.79 -24.45 14.12
N VAL A 633 8.28 -24.77 15.30
CA VAL A 633 7.38 -25.90 15.51
C VAL A 633 5.95 -25.40 15.46
N PHE A 634 5.26 -25.69 14.37
CA PHE A 634 3.86 -25.31 14.16
C PHE A 634 2.93 -26.21 14.97
N GLY A 635 1.90 -25.60 15.56
CA GLY A 635 0.76 -26.35 16.11
C GLY A 635 -0.15 -26.84 14.98
N ARG A 636 -1.08 -27.74 15.31
CA ARG A 636 -2.09 -28.26 14.36
C ARG A 636 -3.40 -27.48 14.40
N MET A 637 -3.34 -26.20 14.81
CA MET A 637 -4.48 -25.29 14.88
C MET A 637 -5.65 -25.87 15.69
N SER A 638 -6.89 -25.84 15.18
CA SER A 638 -8.04 -26.38 15.91
C SER A 638 -7.96 -27.87 16.15
N ALA A 639 -7.18 -28.62 15.37
CA ALA A 639 -7.01 -30.05 15.57
C ALA A 639 -6.38 -30.38 16.94
N ASP A 640 -5.48 -29.53 17.46
CA ASP A 640 -4.92 -29.72 18.81
C ASP A 640 -5.95 -29.45 19.93
N ILE A 641 -6.98 -28.66 19.65
CA ILE A 641 -8.02 -28.28 20.61
C ILE A 641 -9.16 -29.31 20.59
N LEU A 642 -9.53 -29.77 19.40
CA LEU A 642 -10.65 -30.68 19.16
C LEU A 642 -10.23 -32.16 19.21
N HIS A 643 -8.94 -32.47 19.38
CA HIS A 643 -8.38 -33.83 19.29
C HIS A 643 -9.16 -34.90 20.07
N ARG A 644 -9.61 -34.58 21.29
CA ARG A 644 -10.35 -35.53 22.16
C ARG A 644 -11.71 -35.98 21.59
N GLN A 645 -12.25 -35.27 20.61
CA GLN A 645 -13.52 -35.63 19.95
C GLN A 645 -13.33 -36.64 18.81
N TYR A 646 -12.10 -36.76 18.30
CA TYR A 646 -11.77 -37.52 17.10
C TYR A 646 -10.76 -38.65 17.36
N GLU A 647 -10.41 -38.92 18.61
CA GLU A 647 -9.68 -40.14 18.98
C GLU A 647 -10.57 -41.37 18.66
N VAL A 648 -10.15 -42.17 17.68
CA VAL A 648 -10.76 -43.45 17.36
C VAL A 648 -10.59 -44.36 18.58
N SER A 649 -11.71 -44.80 19.16
CA SER A 649 -11.76 -45.82 20.22
C SER A 649 -11.29 -47.18 19.74
#